data_AF-A0A3B5LAG7-F1
#
_entry.id   AF-A0A3B5LAG7-F1
#
_cell.length_a   1.000
_cell.length_b   1.000
_cell.length_c   1.000
_cell.angle_alpha   90.00
_cell.angle_beta   90.00
_cell.angle_gamma   90.00
#
_symmetry.space_group_name_H-M   'P 1'
#
loop_
_entity.id
_entity.type
_entity.pdbx_description
1 polymer ?
#
loop_
_entity_poly.entity_id
_entity_poly.type
_entity_poly.pdbx_seq_one_letter_code
_entity_poly.pdbx_strand_id
1 'polypeptide(L)'
;MDDSVVKTSQLLGELNFEEDEEDTYYTKDLPIHACSYCGIHDPACVVYCNTSKKWFCNGRGNTSGSHIVNHMVRAKCKEVTLHKDGPLGETVLECYNCGCRNVFLLGFIPAKADSVVVLLCRQPCASQSSLKDINWDSSQWQPLIQDRCFLSWLVKIPSEQEQLRARQITAQQINKLEELWKDNPGATLEDLEKPGVDEEPQHVLLRYEDAYQYQNIFGPLVKLEADYDKKLKESQTQDNITVRWDLGLNKKRIAYFTLPKTDSDMRLMQGDEICLRYKGDLAPLWKGIGHVIKVPDNYGDEIAIELRSSVGAPVEIPHNFQVDFVWKSTSFDRMQSALKTFAVDETSVSGYIYHKLLGHEVEDVTIKCQLPKRFTAPGLPDLNHSQVYAVKTVLQRPLSLIQGPPGTGKTVTSATIVYHLSRQGNGPVLVCAPSNIAVDQLTEKIDKTGLKVVRLCAKSREAIESPVSFLALHNQISNMDSMPELQKLQQLKDETGELSSADEKRYRALKRTAERELLMNADVICCTCVGAGDPRLAKMQFRSILIDESTQATEPECMVPVVLGAKQLILVGDHCQLGPVVMCKKAAKAGLSQSLFERLVVLGIRPIRLQVQYRMHPALSAFPSNIFYEGSLQNGVTAADRIKKGFDFQWPQPDKPMFFYVTQGQEEIASSGTSYLNRTEAANVEKITTRLLKAGAKPDQIGIITPYEGQRSYLVQYMQFSGSLHTKLYQQVEIASVDAFQGREKDFIILSCVRANEHQGIGFLNDPRRLNVALTRAKYGVIIVGNPKALSKQPLWNNLLNYYKEQKVLVEGPLNNLRESLMQFSKPRKLVNTINPGGRFMSTAMYDAREALIPGSAYDRSSAAGRPSNMYFQTHDQIGMIGTGPGQMAAMNIPIPFNLVMPPMPPPSYLGQTNGPAAGRGAMKGKPGRGGRQRVRGSAHHGNGPNSQASQDGASQSFSQGPLTQGYISMSQPSQMSQPGLSQPELSQDSYLGDEFKSQIDVALSQDSTYQGERAYQHGGVTGLSQY
;
A
#
# COMPACT_ATOMS: atom_id res chain seq x y z
N MET A 1 -90.23 -5.09 14.45
CA MET A 1 -89.56 -4.82 15.74
C MET A 1 -88.25 -4.14 15.44
N ASP A 2 -88.27 -2.82 15.20
CA ASP A 2 -87.20 -2.13 14.46
C ASP A 2 -86.63 -0.91 15.22
N ASP A 3 -87.16 -0.65 16.42
CA ASP A 3 -86.82 0.50 17.29
C ASP A 3 -85.60 0.30 18.21
N SER A 4 -85.07 -0.92 18.32
CA SER A 4 -83.96 -1.24 19.23
C SER A 4 -82.57 -1.05 18.59
N VAL A 5 -82.45 -1.19 17.27
CA VAL A 5 -81.15 -1.09 16.56
C VAL A 5 -80.81 0.37 16.24
N VAL A 6 -81.80 1.17 15.83
CA VAL A 6 -81.61 2.60 15.49
C VAL A 6 -81.12 3.40 16.71
N LYS A 7 -81.67 3.13 17.90
CA LYS A 7 -81.29 3.82 19.14
C LYS A 7 -79.86 3.58 19.58
N THR A 8 -79.27 2.43 19.26
CA THR A 8 -77.86 2.14 19.58
C THR A 8 -76.91 2.93 18.66
N SER A 9 -77.25 3.12 17.39
CA SER A 9 -76.45 3.94 16.46
C SER A 9 -76.49 5.44 16.79
N GLN A 10 -77.60 5.95 17.33
CA GLN A 10 -77.70 7.37 17.72
C GLN A 10 -76.92 7.69 19.01
N LEU A 11 -76.87 6.76 19.98
CA LEU A 11 -76.12 6.94 21.23
C LEU A 11 -74.58 6.87 21.09
N LEU A 12 -74.07 6.56 19.89
CA LEU A 12 -72.64 6.67 19.56
C LEU A 12 -72.29 7.97 18.81
N GLY A 13 -73.28 8.80 18.48
CA GLY A 13 -73.09 10.08 17.78
C GLY A 13 -73.00 11.31 18.70
N GLU A 14 -73.29 11.18 19.99
CA GLU A 14 -73.37 12.29 20.96
C GLU A 14 -72.40 12.12 22.14
N LEU A 15 -71.19 11.61 21.86
CA LEU A 15 -70.04 11.74 22.77
C LEU A 15 -69.06 12.76 22.22
N ASN A 16 -69.35 14.04 22.48
CA ASN A 16 -68.31 15.06 22.50
C ASN A 16 -67.33 14.70 23.62
N PHE A 17 -66.23 14.07 23.27
CA PHE A 17 -64.98 14.35 23.96
C PHE A 17 -64.52 15.71 23.46
N GLU A 18 -64.18 16.59 24.40
CA GLU A 18 -63.63 17.90 24.09
C GLU A 18 -62.30 17.71 23.35
N GLU A 19 -62.06 18.48 22.29
CA GLU A 19 -60.75 18.51 21.60
C GLU A 19 -59.77 19.30 22.49
N ASP A 20 -59.38 18.67 23.61
CA ASP A 20 -58.37 19.17 24.54
C ASP A 20 -57.04 19.45 23.79
N GLU A 21 -56.36 20.52 24.18
CA GLU A 21 -55.37 21.26 23.38
C GLU A 21 -54.00 20.55 23.14
N GLU A 22 -53.94 19.22 23.20
CA GLU A 22 -52.70 18.43 23.26
C GLU A 22 -51.88 18.38 21.96
N ASP A 23 -52.51 18.42 20.77
CA ASP A 23 -51.81 18.32 19.48
C ASP A 23 -50.86 19.51 19.20
N THR A 24 -50.94 20.57 20.01
CA THR A 24 -50.09 21.78 19.90
C THR A 24 -48.67 21.59 20.49
N TYR A 25 -48.37 20.48 21.18
CA TYR A 25 -47.17 20.41 22.03
C TYR A 25 -45.86 19.92 21.35
N TYR A 26 -45.93 19.31 20.16
CA TYR A 26 -44.79 18.57 19.57
C TYR A 26 -44.00 19.29 18.45
N THR A 27 -44.21 20.59 18.24
CA THR A 27 -43.37 21.45 17.36
C THR A 27 -42.75 22.63 18.11
N LYS A 28 -42.17 22.37 19.28
CA LYS A 28 -41.09 23.23 19.80
C LYS A 28 -39.83 22.97 18.99
N ASP A 29 -39.42 23.95 18.19
CA ASP A 29 -38.12 23.92 17.50
C ASP A 29 -37.00 23.61 18.49
N LEU A 30 -36.12 22.68 18.12
CA LEU A 30 -34.96 22.33 18.93
C LEU A 30 -34.06 23.58 19.11
N PRO A 31 -33.45 23.77 20.31
CA PRO A 31 -32.53 24.88 20.53
C PRO A 31 -31.44 24.94 19.45
N ILE A 32 -31.00 26.14 19.06
CA ILE A 32 -30.02 26.32 17.97
C ILE A 32 -28.68 25.59 18.21
N HIS A 33 -28.38 25.25 19.48
CA HIS A 33 -27.21 24.45 19.89
C HIS A 33 -27.45 22.93 19.94
N ALA A 34 -28.61 22.43 19.50
CA ALA A 34 -28.93 21.01 19.48
C ALA A 34 -28.07 20.22 18.49
N CYS A 35 -27.66 19.01 18.90
CA CYS A 35 -26.83 18.13 18.09
C CYS A 35 -27.54 17.73 16.79
N SER A 36 -27.00 18.13 15.64
CA SER A 36 -27.59 17.92 14.30
C SER A 36 -27.67 16.45 13.83
N TYR A 37 -27.30 15.49 14.68
CA TYR A 37 -27.53 14.05 14.48
C TYR A 37 -28.67 13.49 15.36
N CYS A 38 -28.72 13.87 16.64
CA CYS A 38 -29.54 13.17 17.66
C CYS A 38 -30.44 14.08 18.52
N GLY A 39 -30.34 15.40 18.38
CA GLY A 39 -31.15 16.38 19.11
C GLY A 39 -30.66 16.75 20.52
N ILE A 40 -29.65 16.07 21.09
CA ILE A 40 -29.10 16.41 22.42
C ILE A 40 -28.63 17.87 22.46
N HIS A 41 -29.11 18.62 23.45
CA HIS A 41 -28.99 20.08 23.54
C HIS A 41 -28.59 20.58 24.95
N ASP A 42 -27.92 19.78 25.78
CA ASP A 42 -27.28 20.29 27.01
C ASP A 42 -26.07 21.17 26.63
N PRO A 43 -26.04 22.47 27.01
CA PRO A 43 -24.90 23.37 26.86
C PRO A 43 -23.54 22.78 27.24
N ALA A 44 -23.47 21.98 28.31
CA ALA A 44 -22.20 21.43 28.79
C ALA A 44 -21.72 20.21 27.98
N CYS A 45 -22.57 19.65 27.12
CA CYS A 45 -22.30 18.47 26.31
C CYS A 45 -22.15 18.76 24.80
N VAL A 46 -22.37 19.99 24.33
CA VAL A 46 -22.38 20.36 22.90
C VAL A 46 -21.20 21.21 22.47
N VAL A 47 -20.79 21.02 21.22
CA VAL A 47 -19.62 21.66 20.60
C VAL A 47 -20.04 22.22 19.24
N TYR A 48 -19.67 23.46 18.94
CA TYR A 48 -19.90 24.08 17.64
C TYR A 48 -18.77 23.74 16.68
N CYS A 49 -19.10 23.28 15.48
CA CYS A 49 -18.13 23.08 14.42
C CYS A 49 -18.07 24.33 13.53
N ASN A 50 -16.97 25.09 13.62
CA ASN A 50 -16.82 26.39 12.97
C ASN A 50 -16.94 26.31 11.43
N THR A 51 -16.50 25.20 10.85
CA THR A 51 -16.51 24.98 9.38
C THR A 51 -17.90 24.64 8.84
N SER A 52 -18.64 23.74 9.50
CA SER A 52 -19.97 23.31 9.05
C SER A 52 -21.11 24.15 9.61
N LYS A 53 -20.81 25.04 10.57
CA LYS A 53 -21.74 25.91 11.30
C LYS A 53 -22.88 25.16 12.01
N LYS A 54 -22.61 23.91 12.42
CA LYS A 54 -23.54 23.00 13.10
C LYS A 54 -23.02 22.58 14.46
N TRP A 55 -23.94 22.24 15.37
CA TRP A 55 -23.64 21.78 16.71
C TRP A 55 -23.69 20.25 16.80
N PHE A 56 -22.80 19.66 17.60
CA PHE A 56 -22.75 18.22 17.84
C PHE A 56 -22.40 17.93 19.29
N CYS A 57 -22.99 16.88 19.87
CA CYS A 57 -22.71 16.51 21.26
C CYS A 57 -21.48 15.61 21.40
N ASN A 58 -20.93 15.53 22.62
CA ASN A 58 -19.87 14.59 22.97
C ASN A 58 -20.42 13.20 23.39
N GLY A 59 -21.72 12.96 23.21
CA GLY A 59 -22.33 11.63 23.36
C GLY A 59 -22.00 10.69 22.20
N ARG A 60 -21.99 9.39 22.48
CA ARG A 60 -21.61 8.33 21.50
C ARG A 60 -22.81 7.72 20.78
N GLY A 61 -23.97 7.66 21.44
CA GLY A 61 -25.17 7.01 20.92
C GLY A 61 -24.87 5.60 20.40
N ASN A 62 -25.45 5.26 19.24
CA ASN A 62 -25.25 3.98 18.55
C ASN A 62 -23.99 3.97 17.65
N THR A 63 -22.92 4.67 18.05
CA THR A 63 -21.72 4.86 17.22
C THR A 63 -20.40 4.65 17.98
N SER A 64 -19.29 4.47 17.24
CA SER A 64 -17.97 4.06 17.78
C SER A 64 -17.05 5.24 18.17
N GLY A 65 -17.63 6.35 18.62
CA GLY A 65 -16.99 7.62 19.00
C GLY A 65 -18.07 8.66 19.28
N SER A 66 -17.72 9.88 19.71
CA SER A 66 -18.74 10.92 19.93
C SER A 66 -19.24 11.54 18.63
N HIS A 67 -20.46 12.10 18.65
CA HIS A 67 -21.08 12.71 17.47
C HIS A 67 -20.23 13.85 16.88
N ILE A 68 -19.65 14.72 17.72
CA ILE A 68 -18.73 15.77 17.24
C ILE A 68 -17.49 15.17 16.56
N VAL A 69 -16.82 14.18 17.15
CA VAL A 69 -15.61 13.56 16.55
C VAL A 69 -15.97 12.83 15.25
N ASN A 70 -17.10 12.12 15.23
CA ASN A 70 -17.60 11.41 14.04
C ASN A 70 -17.92 12.40 12.89
N HIS A 71 -18.51 13.57 13.19
CA HIS A 71 -18.70 14.65 12.21
C HIS A 71 -17.37 15.22 11.71
N MET A 72 -16.49 15.66 12.62
CA MET A 72 -15.21 16.30 12.26
C MET A 72 -14.34 15.40 11.37
N VAL A 73 -14.31 14.09 11.63
CA VAL A 73 -13.59 13.10 10.82
C VAL A 73 -14.18 12.93 9.40
N ARG A 74 -15.47 13.22 9.20
CA ARG A 74 -16.19 13.03 7.91
C ARG A 74 -16.24 14.27 7.06
N ALA A 75 -16.65 15.39 7.66
CA ALA A 75 -16.65 16.71 7.06
C ALA A 75 -15.23 17.33 7.00
N LYS A 76 -14.21 16.64 7.52
CA LYS A 76 -12.79 17.04 7.59
C LYS A 76 -12.54 18.34 8.36
N CYS A 77 -13.48 18.72 9.22
CA CYS A 77 -13.42 19.91 10.04
C CYS A 77 -12.41 19.74 11.20
N LYS A 78 -11.75 20.82 11.61
CA LYS A 78 -10.65 20.78 12.59
C LYS A 78 -10.81 21.77 13.75
N GLU A 79 -11.58 22.83 13.54
CA GLU A 79 -11.78 23.93 14.48
C GLU A 79 -13.16 23.85 15.14
N VAL A 80 -13.21 24.13 16.44
CA VAL A 80 -14.45 24.13 17.21
C VAL A 80 -14.49 25.27 18.24
N THR A 81 -15.70 25.61 18.65
CA THR A 81 -15.99 26.57 19.72
C THR A 81 -16.89 25.90 20.76
N LEU A 82 -16.63 26.15 22.04
CA LEU A 82 -17.46 25.67 23.16
C LEU A 82 -18.72 26.53 23.33
N HIS A 83 -19.76 25.98 23.96
CA HIS A 83 -20.99 26.75 24.24
C HIS A 83 -20.75 27.81 25.32
N LYS A 84 -21.40 28.98 25.19
CA LYS A 84 -21.32 30.10 26.15
C LYS A 84 -21.64 29.74 27.61
N ASP A 85 -22.53 28.78 27.82
CA ASP A 85 -22.92 28.27 29.14
C ASP A 85 -22.23 26.92 29.48
N GLY A 86 -21.18 26.56 28.72
CA GLY A 86 -20.34 25.38 28.95
C GLY A 86 -19.19 25.63 29.95
N PRO A 87 -18.40 24.59 30.31
CA PRO A 87 -17.44 24.65 31.42
C PRO A 87 -16.34 25.73 31.33
N LEU A 88 -16.04 26.22 30.12
CA LEU A 88 -15.05 27.27 29.84
C LEU A 88 -15.64 28.44 29.04
N GLY A 89 -16.97 28.59 29.02
CA GLY A 89 -17.67 29.60 28.23
C GLY A 89 -17.45 29.49 26.72
N GLU A 90 -17.74 30.57 25.99
CA GLU A 90 -17.62 30.64 24.53
C GLU A 90 -16.16 30.81 24.09
N THR A 91 -15.41 29.72 24.17
CA THR A 91 -13.98 29.67 23.87
C THR A 91 -13.72 28.87 22.59
N VAL A 92 -12.97 29.46 21.65
CA VAL A 92 -12.40 28.76 20.49
C VAL A 92 -11.19 27.95 20.96
N LEU A 93 -11.13 26.66 20.65
CA LEU A 93 -10.04 25.80 21.14
C LEU A 93 -8.79 25.96 20.27
N GLU A 94 -7.78 26.67 20.79
CA GLU A 94 -6.51 26.94 20.10
C GLU A 94 -5.26 26.77 20.99
N CYS A 95 -4.10 26.63 20.36
CA CYS A 95 -2.81 26.49 21.02
C CYS A 95 -2.32 27.84 21.58
N TYR A 96 -2.06 27.91 22.89
CA TYR A 96 -1.58 29.12 23.56
C TYR A 96 -0.26 29.68 22.98
N ASN A 97 0.60 28.81 22.44
CA ASN A 97 1.91 29.18 21.90
C ASN A 97 1.86 29.63 20.42
N CYS A 98 0.94 29.10 19.60
CA CYS A 98 0.96 29.31 18.15
C CYS A 98 -0.41 29.52 17.46
N GLY A 99 -1.50 29.70 18.22
CA GLY A 99 -2.85 29.98 17.69
C GLY A 99 -3.48 28.83 16.88
N CYS A 100 -2.86 27.65 16.80
CA CYS A 100 -3.38 26.55 15.98
C CYS A 100 -4.67 25.95 16.57
N ARG A 101 -5.75 25.97 15.77
CA ARG A 101 -7.11 25.54 16.14
C ARG A 101 -7.44 24.06 15.90
N ASN A 102 -6.45 23.26 15.50
CA ASN A 102 -6.68 21.87 15.13
C ASN A 102 -6.76 20.96 16.38
N VAL A 103 -7.97 20.60 16.80
CA VAL A 103 -8.20 19.77 18.01
C VAL A 103 -7.51 18.40 17.98
N PHE A 104 -7.23 17.84 16.79
CA PHE A 104 -6.49 16.57 16.65
C PHE A 104 -4.98 16.73 16.91
N LEU A 105 -4.48 17.97 16.94
CA LEU A 105 -3.10 18.31 17.30
C LEU A 105 -3.00 18.90 18.72
N LEU A 106 -4.11 19.39 19.28
CA LEU A 106 -4.15 19.95 20.63
C LEU A 106 -4.15 18.88 21.71
N GLY A 107 -3.57 19.26 22.84
CA GLY A 107 -3.61 18.55 24.10
C GLY A 107 -3.22 19.49 25.22
N PHE A 108 -3.40 19.05 26.45
CA PHE A 108 -3.21 19.88 27.64
C PHE A 108 -1.97 19.47 28.43
N ILE A 109 -1.36 20.44 29.11
CA ILE A 109 -0.35 20.21 30.16
C ILE A 109 -0.86 20.87 31.46
N PRO A 110 -0.85 20.18 32.62
CA PRO A 110 -1.13 20.80 33.91
C PRO A 110 0.05 21.67 34.37
N ALA A 111 -0.23 22.87 34.89
CA ALA A 111 0.78 23.67 35.57
C ALA A 111 1.13 23.06 36.95
N LYS A 112 2.40 23.19 37.39
CA LYS A 112 2.87 22.63 38.67
C LYS A 112 2.53 23.47 39.91
N ALA A 113 1.96 24.66 39.74
CA ALA A 113 1.76 25.65 40.82
C ALA A 113 0.29 26.03 41.08
N ASP A 114 -0.55 26.01 40.04
CA ASP A 114 -1.96 26.41 40.10
C ASP A 114 -2.82 25.44 39.26
N SER A 115 -4.13 25.45 39.48
CA SER A 115 -5.12 24.66 38.72
C SER A 115 -5.34 25.13 37.26
N VAL A 116 -4.38 25.86 36.70
CA VAL A 116 -4.39 26.36 35.32
C VAL A 116 -3.92 25.26 34.36
N VAL A 117 -4.71 25.05 33.30
CA VAL A 117 -4.48 24.04 32.26
C VAL A 117 -4.16 24.76 30.95
N VAL A 118 -3.02 24.42 30.32
CA VAL A 118 -2.57 25.09 29.08
C VAL A 118 -2.74 24.17 27.88
N LEU A 119 -3.43 24.67 26.83
CA LEU A 119 -3.58 23.99 25.55
C LEU A 119 -2.36 24.24 24.65
N LEU A 120 -1.71 23.16 24.22
CA LEU A 120 -0.55 23.19 23.34
C LEU A 120 -0.63 22.15 22.22
N CYS A 121 -0.10 22.51 21.05
CA CYS A 121 0.15 21.56 19.98
C CYS A 121 1.16 20.49 20.41
N ARG A 122 0.78 19.23 20.18
CA ARG A 122 1.61 18.02 20.26
C ARG A 122 3.07 18.23 19.84
N GLN A 123 3.27 18.91 18.70
CA GLN A 123 4.55 19.35 18.15
C GLN A 123 4.31 20.64 17.34
N PRO A 124 5.27 21.58 17.29
CA PRO A 124 6.50 21.61 18.08
C PRO A 124 6.27 22.04 19.54
N CYS A 125 5.15 22.70 19.85
CA CYS A 125 4.96 23.47 21.09
C CYS A 125 5.11 22.68 22.39
N ALA A 126 4.70 21.41 22.44
CA ALA A 126 4.88 20.54 23.61
C ALA A 126 6.27 19.84 23.68
N SER A 127 7.22 20.19 22.80
CA SER A 127 8.59 19.66 22.83
C SER A 127 9.46 20.39 23.86
N GLN A 128 10.38 19.67 24.51
CA GLN A 128 11.34 20.27 25.46
C GLN A 128 12.24 21.35 24.82
N SER A 129 12.48 21.24 23.51
CA SER A 129 13.18 22.26 22.70
C SER A 129 12.44 23.59 22.62
N SER A 130 11.11 23.60 22.75
CA SER A 130 10.25 24.79 22.63
C SER A 130 9.80 25.37 23.99
N LEU A 131 10.16 24.72 25.10
CA LEU A 131 9.67 25.05 26.44
C LEU A 131 10.79 25.47 27.41
N LYS A 132 11.98 25.79 26.91
CA LYS A 132 13.16 26.06 27.77
C LYS A 132 12.98 27.20 28.77
N ASP A 133 12.18 28.20 28.41
CA ASP A 133 11.97 29.40 29.21
C ASP A 133 10.72 29.31 30.14
N ILE A 134 10.02 28.16 30.14
CA ILE A 134 8.74 27.98 30.85
C ILE A 134 8.72 26.61 31.56
N ASN A 135 8.46 26.60 32.87
CA ASN A 135 8.52 25.41 33.75
C ASN A 135 7.38 24.37 33.54
N TRP A 136 7.03 24.04 32.29
CA TRP A 136 5.98 23.07 31.93
C TRP A 136 6.55 21.68 31.62
N ASP A 137 5.91 20.65 32.16
CA ASP A 137 6.38 19.29 32.05
C ASP A 137 5.85 18.60 30.78
N SER A 138 6.65 18.67 29.72
CA SER A 138 6.40 17.98 28.43
C SER A 138 6.00 16.50 28.53
N SER A 139 6.38 15.78 29.60
CA SER A 139 6.02 14.37 29.78
C SER A 139 4.55 14.16 30.17
N GLN A 140 3.88 15.22 30.63
CA GLN A 140 2.50 15.20 31.12
C GLN A 140 1.48 15.67 30.08
N TRP A 141 1.90 15.92 28.83
CA TRP A 141 0.98 16.27 27.73
C TRP A 141 0.00 15.13 27.44
N GLN A 142 -1.30 15.43 27.46
CA GLN A 142 -2.37 14.50 27.11
C GLN A 142 -3.25 15.06 25.99
N PRO A 143 -3.69 14.23 25.02
CA PRO A 143 -4.45 14.70 23.86
C PRO A 143 -5.86 15.18 24.25
N LEU A 144 -6.38 16.19 23.55
CA LEU A 144 -7.70 16.77 23.82
C LEU A 144 -8.87 15.85 23.43
N ILE A 145 -8.59 14.92 22.50
CA ILE A 145 -9.49 13.84 22.09
C ILE A 145 -8.86 12.51 22.52
N GLN A 146 -9.59 11.76 23.34
CA GLN A 146 -9.22 10.42 23.82
C GLN A 146 -10.37 9.46 23.54
N ASP A 147 -10.07 8.21 23.15
CA ASP A 147 -11.06 7.17 22.84
C ASP A 147 -12.20 7.59 21.86
N ARG A 148 -11.88 8.58 21.01
CA ARG A 148 -12.78 9.25 20.04
C ARG A 148 -13.91 10.09 20.65
N CYS A 149 -13.74 10.62 21.85
CA CYS A 149 -14.53 11.73 22.38
C CYS A 149 -13.60 12.85 22.88
N PHE A 150 -14.14 14.04 23.13
CA PHE A 150 -13.43 15.07 23.89
C PHE A 150 -13.36 14.65 25.37
N LEU A 151 -12.33 15.11 26.08
CA LEU A 151 -12.17 14.89 27.52
C LEU A 151 -13.41 15.37 28.29
N SER A 152 -13.89 14.54 29.22
CA SER A 152 -15.18 14.74 29.92
C SER A 152 -15.23 15.98 30.84
N TRP A 153 -14.08 16.50 31.26
CA TRP A 153 -13.98 17.76 32.01
C TRP A 153 -14.07 19.01 31.10
N LEU A 154 -13.71 18.88 29.82
CA LEU A 154 -13.76 19.96 28.84
C LEU A 154 -15.16 20.05 28.20
N VAL A 155 -15.69 18.89 27.79
CA VAL A 155 -17.05 18.74 27.26
C VAL A 155 -17.66 17.49 27.88
N LYS A 156 -18.73 17.68 28.66
CA LYS A 156 -19.39 16.57 29.37
C LYS A 156 -19.92 15.55 28.37
N ILE A 157 -20.01 14.31 28.82
CA ILE A 157 -20.68 13.24 28.09
C ILE A 157 -22.13 13.20 28.61
N PRO A 158 -23.16 13.28 27.74
CA PRO A 158 -24.56 13.23 28.17
C PRO A 158 -24.86 11.95 28.94
N SER A 159 -25.78 12.01 29.90
CA SER A 159 -26.20 10.84 30.67
C SER A 159 -26.82 9.76 29.77
N GLU A 160 -26.85 8.52 30.26
CA GLU A 160 -27.45 7.42 29.51
C GLU A 160 -28.96 7.63 29.29
N GLN A 161 -29.64 8.29 30.23
CA GLN A 161 -31.07 8.65 30.08
C GLN A 161 -31.29 9.65 28.94
N GLU A 162 -30.40 10.64 28.78
CA GLU A 162 -30.46 11.60 27.67
C GLU A 162 -30.09 10.93 26.34
N GLN A 163 -29.08 10.05 26.31
CA GLN A 163 -28.70 9.30 25.11
C GLN A 163 -29.77 8.28 24.68
N LEU A 164 -30.60 7.77 25.59
CA LEU A 164 -31.76 6.93 25.29
C LEU A 164 -32.97 7.73 24.80
N ARG A 165 -33.21 8.93 25.34
CA ARG A 165 -34.29 9.84 24.89
C ARG A 165 -33.99 10.54 23.57
N ALA A 166 -32.72 10.67 23.20
CA ALA A 166 -32.28 11.26 21.94
C ALA A 166 -32.73 10.46 20.70
N ARG A 167 -32.76 11.10 19.53
CA ARG A 167 -33.08 10.44 18.24
C ARG A 167 -32.04 9.35 17.96
N GLN A 168 -32.48 8.09 17.89
CA GLN A 168 -31.64 6.88 17.80
C GLN A 168 -31.03 6.68 16.40
N ILE A 169 -30.26 7.65 15.95
CA ILE A 169 -29.59 7.65 14.65
C ILE A 169 -28.50 6.56 14.57
N THR A 170 -28.54 5.76 13.52
CA THR A 170 -27.53 4.74 13.25
C THR A 170 -26.28 5.32 12.59
N ALA A 171 -25.14 4.64 12.74
CA ALA A 171 -23.93 4.97 11.99
C ALA A 171 -24.12 4.92 10.46
N GLN A 172 -25.12 4.18 9.94
CA GLN A 172 -25.45 4.15 8.51
C GLN A 172 -26.26 5.38 8.07
N GLN A 173 -27.22 5.84 8.87
CA GLN A 173 -27.92 7.10 8.61
C GLN A 173 -26.96 8.29 8.68
N ILE A 174 -26.03 8.32 9.64
CA ILE A 174 -24.95 9.34 9.65
C ILE A 174 -24.11 9.26 8.36
N ASN A 175 -23.77 8.07 7.85
CA ASN A 175 -23.04 7.96 6.59
C ASN A 175 -23.78 8.66 5.44
N LYS A 176 -25.09 8.39 5.26
CA LYS A 176 -25.87 9.00 4.17
C LYS A 176 -26.14 10.49 4.40
N LEU A 177 -26.41 10.92 5.64
CA LEU A 177 -26.67 12.32 5.97
C LEU A 177 -25.44 13.21 5.73
N GLU A 178 -24.25 12.75 6.14
CA GLU A 178 -22.96 13.40 5.84
C GLU A 178 -22.60 13.35 4.34
N GLU A 179 -23.18 12.41 3.58
CA GLU A 179 -23.05 12.37 2.12
C GLU A 179 -23.95 13.43 1.46
N LEU A 180 -25.22 13.53 1.88
CA LEU A 180 -26.15 14.57 1.43
C LEU A 180 -25.66 15.98 1.79
N TRP A 181 -25.13 16.20 2.99
CA TRP A 181 -24.66 17.52 3.44
C TRP A 181 -23.50 18.11 2.61
N LYS A 182 -22.85 17.32 1.75
CA LYS A 182 -21.86 17.82 0.77
C LYS A 182 -22.51 18.60 -0.37
N ASP A 183 -23.74 18.24 -0.74
CA ASP A 183 -24.45 18.76 -1.91
C ASP A 183 -25.67 19.60 -1.52
N ASN A 184 -26.35 19.24 -0.42
CA ASN A 184 -27.39 20.01 0.24
C ASN A 184 -27.09 20.13 1.75
N PRO A 185 -26.41 21.21 2.19
CA PRO A 185 -26.12 21.43 3.61
C PRO A 185 -27.36 21.52 4.52
N GLY A 186 -28.55 21.81 3.95
CA GLY A 186 -29.81 21.87 4.68
C GLY A 186 -30.57 20.55 4.80
N ALA A 187 -30.08 19.46 4.20
CA ALA A 187 -30.80 18.18 4.18
C ALA A 187 -31.07 17.63 5.59
N THR A 188 -32.24 17.04 5.80
CA THR A 188 -32.63 16.38 7.06
C THR A 188 -32.47 14.86 6.95
N LEU A 189 -32.86 14.14 8.01
CA LEU A 189 -32.95 12.68 7.97
C LEU A 189 -34.13 12.20 7.11
N GLU A 190 -35.18 13.01 6.94
CA GLU A 190 -36.34 12.68 6.11
C GLU A 190 -36.01 12.73 4.61
N ASP A 191 -34.99 13.49 4.20
CA ASP A 191 -34.47 13.47 2.81
C ASP A 191 -33.87 12.12 2.40
N LEU A 192 -33.52 11.25 3.35
CA LEU A 192 -32.96 9.91 3.09
C LEU A 192 -33.99 8.89 2.59
N GLU A 193 -35.28 9.20 2.69
CA GLU A 193 -36.39 8.27 2.44
C GLU A 193 -37.08 8.53 1.08
N LYS A 194 -36.60 9.51 0.32
CA LYS A 194 -37.16 9.90 -0.99
C LYS A 194 -36.76 8.89 -2.09
N PRO A 195 -37.71 8.37 -2.88
CA PRO A 195 -37.41 7.41 -3.95
C PRO A 195 -36.59 8.04 -5.08
N GLY A 196 -35.67 7.25 -5.67
CA GLY A 196 -34.78 7.68 -6.75
C GLY A 196 -33.33 8.01 -6.33
N VAL A 197 -33.00 7.95 -5.04
CA VAL A 197 -31.65 8.26 -4.52
C VAL A 197 -30.70 7.04 -4.53
N ASP A 198 -31.23 5.81 -4.57
CA ASP A 198 -30.46 4.56 -4.58
C ASP A 198 -30.91 3.60 -5.71
N GLU A 199 -30.47 3.85 -6.94
CA GLU A 199 -30.20 2.75 -7.88
C GLU A 199 -28.83 2.15 -7.52
N GLU A 200 -28.79 0.88 -7.10
CA GLU A 200 -27.52 0.16 -6.95
C GLU A 200 -27.04 -0.37 -8.32
N PRO A 201 -25.75 -0.23 -8.66
CA PRO A 201 -25.24 -0.61 -9.97
C PRO A 201 -25.19 -2.14 -10.14
N GLN A 202 -25.45 -2.61 -11.37
CA GLN A 202 -25.39 -4.01 -11.72
C GLN A 202 -24.02 -4.63 -11.38
N HIS A 203 -24.04 -5.80 -10.74
CA HIS A 203 -22.83 -6.53 -10.37
C HIS A 203 -22.08 -7.09 -11.59
N VAL A 204 -20.74 -7.16 -11.46
CA VAL A 204 -19.83 -7.86 -12.38
C VAL A 204 -20.21 -9.35 -12.46
N LEU A 205 -20.24 -9.88 -13.68
CA LEU A 205 -20.61 -11.27 -13.95
C LEU A 205 -19.37 -12.10 -14.25
N LEU A 206 -19.44 -13.43 -14.03
CA LEU A 206 -18.37 -14.33 -14.49
C LEU A 206 -18.41 -14.51 -16.00
N ARG A 207 -19.62 -14.70 -16.56
CA ARG A 207 -19.89 -14.85 -17.99
C ARG A 207 -20.75 -13.69 -18.48
N TYR A 208 -20.56 -13.34 -19.74
CA TYR A 208 -21.29 -12.28 -20.45
C TYR A 208 -21.81 -12.86 -21.76
N GLU A 209 -22.93 -12.35 -22.27
CA GLU A 209 -23.51 -12.78 -23.56
C GLU A 209 -22.70 -12.22 -24.75
N ASP A 210 -22.36 -10.93 -24.67
CA ASP A 210 -21.56 -10.21 -25.66
C ASP A 210 -20.74 -9.08 -25.00
N ALA A 211 -19.94 -8.38 -25.82
CA ALA A 211 -19.17 -7.23 -25.36
C ALA A 211 -20.01 -5.96 -25.08
N TYR A 212 -21.26 -5.87 -25.55
CA TYR A 212 -22.18 -4.78 -25.21
C TYR A 212 -22.70 -4.92 -23.77
N GLN A 213 -23.11 -6.13 -23.36
CA GLN A 213 -23.47 -6.43 -21.98
C GLN A 213 -22.27 -6.19 -21.03
N TYR A 214 -21.07 -6.58 -21.45
CA TYR A 214 -19.82 -6.29 -20.75
C TYR A 214 -19.56 -4.78 -20.61
N GLN A 215 -19.72 -4.01 -21.68
CA GLN A 215 -19.61 -2.54 -21.64
C GLN A 215 -20.70 -1.92 -20.74
N ASN A 216 -21.94 -2.41 -20.81
CA ASN A 216 -23.07 -1.88 -20.05
C ASN A 216 -22.95 -2.13 -18.53
N ILE A 217 -22.18 -3.14 -18.12
CA ILE A 217 -21.89 -3.41 -16.70
C ILE A 217 -20.65 -2.63 -16.24
N PHE A 218 -19.52 -2.71 -16.97
CA PHE A 218 -18.30 -2.02 -16.53
C PHE A 218 -18.32 -0.50 -16.74
N GLY A 219 -19.04 0.01 -17.74
CA GLY A 219 -19.12 1.44 -18.06
C GLY A 219 -19.68 2.29 -16.91
N PRO A 220 -20.85 1.95 -16.33
CA PRO A 220 -21.36 2.62 -15.14
C PRO A 220 -20.42 2.54 -13.94
N LEU A 221 -19.72 1.42 -13.72
CA LEU A 221 -18.77 1.26 -12.61
C LEU A 221 -17.54 2.17 -12.78
N VAL A 222 -16.98 2.26 -13.99
CA VAL A 222 -15.90 3.20 -14.32
C VAL A 222 -16.35 4.65 -14.17
N LYS A 223 -17.62 4.97 -14.51
CA LYS A 223 -18.19 6.31 -14.28
C LYS A 223 -18.34 6.61 -12.78
N LEU A 224 -18.86 5.68 -11.98
CA LEU A 224 -19.01 5.84 -10.52
C LEU A 224 -17.68 6.05 -9.81
N GLU A 225 -16.59 5.44 -10.28
CA GLU A 225 -15.23 5.72 -9.78
C GLU A 225 -14.72 7.08 -10.27
N ALA A 226 -14.94 7.44 -11.54
CA ALA A 226 -14.52 8.71 -12.11
C ALA A 226 -15.17 9.93 -11.43
N ASP A 227 -16.49 9.90 -11.23
CA ASP A 227 -17.26 10.97 -10.58
C ASP A 227 -16.88 11.08 -9.09
N TYR A 228 -16.56 9.95 -8.43
CA TYR A 228 -16.08 9.92 -7.04
C TYR A 228 -14.67 10.48 -6.89
N ASP A 229 -13.71 10.05 -7.74
CA ASP A 229 -12.35 10.62 -7.76
C ASP A 229 -12.39 12.12 -8.08
N LYS A 230 -13.18 12.54 -9.06
CA LYS A 230 -13.39 13.96 -9.38
C LYS A 230 -13.83 14.76 -8.16
N LYS A 231 -14.94 14.34 -7.51
CA LYS A 231 -15.46 15.00 -6.30
C LYS A 231 -14.45 14.97 -5.15
N LEU A 232 -13.66 13.91 -5.03
CA LEU A 232 -12.58 13.79 -4.05
C LEU A 232 -11.42 14.75 -4.33
N LYS A 233 -11.00 14.97 -5.59
CA LYS A 233 -9.92 15.92 -5.93
C LYS A 233 -10.36 17.37 -5.84
N GLU A 234 -11.54 17.69 -6.36
CA GLU A 234 -12.07 19.06 -6.38
C GLU A 234 -12.41 19.57 -4.96
N SER A 235 -12.80 18.68 -4.03
CA SER A 235 -13.01 19.02 -2.61
C SER A 235 -11.72 19.16 -1.77
N GLN A 236 -10.54 19.14 -2.39
CA GLN A 236 -9.24 19.25 -1.69
C GLN A 236 -8.49 20.56 -1.89
N THR A 237 -9.07 21.56 -2.58
CA THR A 237 -8.48 22.90 -2.66
C THR A 237 -8.03 23.41 -1.29
N GLN A 238 -6.78 23.88 -1.20
CA GLN A 238 -6.21 24.45 0.02
C GLN A 238 -5.94 25.94 -0.17
N ASP A 239 -6.46 26.79 0.71
CA ASP A 239 -6.20 28.24 0.75
C ASP A 239 -5.09 28.60 1.75
N ASN A 240 -4.63 29.86 1.73
CA ASN A 240 -3.59 30.43 2.60
C ASN A 240 -2.25 29.67 2.60
N ILE A 241 -1.92 29.05 1.47
CA ILE A 241 -0.63 28.38 1.26
C ILE A 241 0.49 29.41 1.16
N THR A 242 1.62 29.09 1.80
CA THR A 242 2.88 29.82 1.65
C THR A 242 3.78 29.09 0.64
N VAL A 243 4.33 29.82 -0.31
CA VAL A 243 5.13 29.35 -1.44
C VAL A 243 6.55 29.91 -1.33
N ARG A 244 7.54 29.01 -1.43
CA ARG A 244 8.95 29.34 -1.64
C ARG A 244 9.25 29.18 -3.14
N TRP A 245 9.61 30.28 -3.79
CA TRP A 245 9.98 30.28 -5.20
C TRP A 245 11.44 29.87 -5.40
N ASP A 246 11.72 29.25 -6.54
CA ASP A 246 13.05 28.73 -6.90
C ASP A 246 13.23 28.73 -8.43
N LEU A 247 14.44 28.43 -8.93
CA LEU A 247 14.72 28.30 -10.37
C LEU A 247 15.42 26.96 -10.66
N GLY A 248 14.78 26.11 -11.45
CA GLY A 248 15.38 24.84 -11.87
C GLY A 248 16.61 25.05 -12.75
N LEU A 249 17.51 24.06 -12.78
CA LEU A 249 18.67 24.05 -13.68
C LEU A 249 18.27 24.13 -15.17
N ASN A 250 17.04 23.70 -15.49
CA ASN A 250 16.38 23.85 -16.79
C ASN A 250 15.76 25.25 -17.03
N LYS A 251 16.12 26.25 -16.22
CA LYS A 251 15.62 27.65 -16.24
C LYS A 251 14.10 27.82 -16.01
N LYS A 252 13.38 26.77 -15.62
CA LYS A 252 11.94 26.88 -15.30
C LYS A 252 11.69 27.32 -13.87
N ARG A 253 10.60 28.05 -13.66
CA ARG A 253 10.14 28.49 -12.35
C ARG A 253 9.58 27.31 -11.55
N ILE A 254 10.13 27.08 -10.36
CA ILE A 254 9.64 26.07 -9.41
C ILE A 254 8.97 26.78 -8.24
N ALA A 255 7.85 26.23 -7.77
CA ALA A 255 7.17 26.63 -6.54
C ALA A 255 7.18 25.46 -5.54
N TYR A 256 7.79 25.68 -4.39
CA TYR A 256 7.77 24.76 -3.24
C TYR A 256 6.71 25.23 -2.24
N PHE A 257 5.94 24.30 -1.68
CA PHE A 257 4.97 24.59 -0.62
C PHE A 257 4.66 23.34 0.21
N THR A 258 4.27 23.54 1.47
CA THR A 258 3.79 22.47 2.34
C THR A 258 2.27 22.55 2.45
N LEU A 259 1.57 21.46 2.13
CA LEU A 259 0.13 21.38 2.34
C LEU A 259 -0.20 20.93 3.77
N PRO A 260 -1.31 21.40 4.38
CA PRO A 260 -1.76 20.92 5.68
C PRO A 260 -1.99 19.40 5.65
N LYS A 261 -1.30 18.68 6.54
CA LYS A 261 -1.34 17.21 6.61
C LYS A 261 -2.79 16.71 6.71
N THR A 262 -3.28 16.15 5.61
CA THR A 262 -4.64 15.68 5.41
C THR A 262 -4.57 14.26 4.87
N ASP A 263 -5.21 13.32 5.56
CA ASP A 263 -5.39 11.95 5.10
C ASP A 263 -6.61 11.96 4.17
N SER A 264 -6.39 12.51 2.98
CA SER A 264 -7.21 12.16 1.82
C SER A 264 -6.68 10.86 1.22
N ASP A 265 -7.58 10.06 0.67
CA ASP A 265 -7.21 8.81 -0.03
C ASP A 265 -6.43 9.08 -1.34
N MET A 266 -6.35 10.36 -1.75
CA MET A 266 -5.63 10.84 -2.92
C MET A 266 -4.12 10.96 -2.65
N ARG A 267 -3.36 9.95 -3.08
CA ARG A 267 -1.90 10.02 -3.11
C ARG A 267 -1.44 10.85 -4.30
N LEU A 268 -0.85 12.02 -4.03
CA LEU A 268 -0.21 12.85 -5.05
C LEU A 268 0.97 12.09 -5.69
N MET A 269 1.04 12.10 -7.02
CA MET A 269 2.12 11.46 -7.78
C MET A 269 2.95 12.50 -8.53
N GLN A 270 4.22 12.19 -8.75
CA GLN A 270 5.04 12.99 -9.67
C GLN A 270 4.42 12.95 -11.08
N GLY A 271 4.23 14.13 -11.67
CA GLY A 271 3.53 14.34 -12.94
C GLY A 271 2.02 14.57 -12.83
N ASP A 272 1.46 14.66 -11.62
CA ASP A 272 0.12 15.25 -11.41
C ASP A 272 0.14 16.76 -11.73
N GLU A 273 -1.03 17.34 -12.02
CA GLU A 273 -1.17 18.76 -12.28
C GLU A 273 -1.83 19.49 -11.12
N ILE A 274 -1.21 20.61 -10.75
CA ILE A 274 -1.67 21.53 -9.72
C ILE A 274 -1.87 22.90 -10.36
N CYS A 275 -2.98 23.54 -10.01
CA CYS A 275 -3.28 24.92 -10.34
C CYS A 275 -3.00 25.78 -9.11
N LEU A 276 -1.88 26.51 -9.14
CA LEU A 276 -1.49 27.46 -8.11
C LEU A 276 -2.10 28.82 -8.46
N ARG A 277 -2.82 29.45 -7.52
CA ARG A 277 -3.38 30.79 -7.69
C ARG A 277 -2.86 31.72 -6.63
N TYR A 278 -2.67 32.99 -6.98
CA TYR A 278 -2.49 34.06 -6.01
C TYR A 278 -3.83 34.72 -5.72
N LYS A 279 -4.16 34.91 -4.45
CA LYS A 279 -5.45 35.44 -3.96
C LYS A 279 -5.34 36.63 -2.99
N GLY A 280 -4.12 37.05 -2.65
CA GLY A 280 -3.92 38.23 -1.80
C GLY A 280 -3.97 39.54 -2.60
N ASP A 281 -3.86 40.65 -1.87
CA ASP A 281 -4.07 42.00 -2.41
C ASP A 281 -2.76 42.72 -2.83
N LEU A 282 -1.60 42.11 -2.60
CA LEU A 282 -0.27 42.71 -2.84
C LEU A 282 0.16 42.68 -4.32
N ALA A 283 -0.60 42.02 -5.18
CA ALA A 283 -0.38 41.93 -6.62
C ALA A 283 -1.69 41.60 -7.37
N PRO A 284 -1.75 41.74 -8.70
CA PRO A 284 -2.87 41.25 -9.49
C PRO A 284 -3.14 39.75 -9.27
N LEU A 285 -4.42 39.36 -9.29
CA LEU A 285 -4.84 37.96 -9.20
C LEU A 285 -4.17 37.13 -10.31
N TRP A 286 -3.42 36.10 -9.90
CA TRP A 286 -2.61 35.27 -10.80
C TRP A 286 -3.00 33.79 -10.73
N LYS A 287 -2.77 33.06 -11.83
CA LYS A 287 -3.00 31.62 -11.95
C LYS A 287 -1.92 30.97 -12.81
N GLY A 288 -1.17 30.03 -12.23
CA GLY A 288 -0.25 29.14 -12.94
C GLY A 288 -0.72 27.69 -12.86
N ILE A 289 -0.40 26.90 -13.90
CA ILE A 289 -0.51 25.44 -13.85
C ILE A 289 0.90 24.87 -13.85
N GLY A 290 1.18 23.99 -12.89
CA GLY A 290 2.45 23.28 -12.77
C GLY A 290 2.30 21.77 -12.65
N HIS A 291 3.41 21.08 -12.85
CA HIS A 291 3.55 19.63 -12.73
C HIS A 291 4.31 19.28 -11.47
N VAL A 292 3.82 18.31 -10.69
CA VAL A 292 4.47 17.86 -9.46
C VAL A 292 5.79 17.16 -9.78
N ILE A 293 6.91 17.74 -9.35
CA ILE A 293 8.26 17.16 -9.49
C ILE A 293 8.73 16.52 -8.17
N LYS A 294 8.35 17.09 -7.01
CA LYS A 294 8.59 16.51 -5.68
C LYS A 294 7.28 16.29 -4.94
N VAL A 295 7.14 15.11 -4.34
CA VAL A 295 6.08 14.75 -3.38
C VAL A 295 6.64 14.74 -1.95
N PRO A 296 5.80 14.75 -0.90
CA PRO A 296 6.27 14.63 0.49
C PRO A 296 7.04 13.32 0.68
N ASP A 297 8.25 13.41 1.23
CA ASP A 297 9.20 12.30 1.27
C ASP A 297 10.00 12.30 2.59
N ASN A 298 11.10 11.54 2.64
CA ASN A 298 11.99 11.48 3.80
C ASN A 298 12.85 12.75 4.00
N TYR A 299 13.00 13.58 2.96
CA TYR A 299 13.84 14.78 3.00
C TYR A 299 13.04 15.99 3.48
N GLY A 300 11.73 16.04 3.17
CA GLY A 300 10.79 16.97 3.78
C GLY A 300 9.35 16.82 3.28
N ASP A 301 8.40 17.38 4.04
CA ASP A 301 6.99 17.44 3.66
C ASP A 301 6.70 18.47 2.53
N GLU A 302 7.69 19.25 2.07
CA GLU A 302 7.55 20.13 0.91
C GLU A 302 7.15 19.36 -0.36
N ILE A 303 6.11 19.84 -1.03
CA ILE A 303 5.72 19.54 -2.40
C ILE A 303 6.38 20.57 -3.31
N ALA A 304 6.88 20.15 -4.47
CA ALA A 304 7.41 21.07 -5.48
C ALA A 304 6.73 20.89 -6.82
N ILE A 305 6.31 21.99 -7.44
CA ILE A 305 5.75 22.01 -8.81
C ILE A 305 6.64 22.82 -9.74
N GLU A 306 6.90 22.29 -10.93
CA GLU A 306 7.48 23.02 -12.06
C GLU A 306 6.35 23.72 -12.82
N LEU A 307 6.39 25.03 -12.99
CA LEU A 307 5.37 25.75 -13.75
C LEU A 307 5.52 25.51 -15.26
N ARG A 308 4.39 25.35 -15.96
CA ARG A 308 4.36 25.24 -17.44
C ARG A 308 4.88 26.48 -18.17
N SER A 309 4.79 27.66 -17.56
CA SER A 309 5.39 28.91 -18.02
C SER A 309 5.94 29.68 -16.83
N SER A 310 7.14 30.22 -16.98
CA SER A 310 7.81 31.06 -15.99
C SER A 310 7.34 32.53 -16.01
N VAL A 311 6.57 32.93 -17.03
CA VAL A 311 6.20 34.33 -17.28
C VAL A 311 5.11 34.81 -16.32
N GLY A 312 5.33 35.98 -15.72
CA GLY A 312 4.35 36.65 -14.85
C GLY A 312 4.07 35.96 -13.51
N ALA A 313 4.87 34.97 -13.10
CA ALA A 313 4.75 34.35 -11.78
C ALA A 313 5.10 35.38 -10.67
N PRO A 314 4.28 35.53 -9.61
CA PRO A 314 4.50 36.52 -8.55
C PRO A 314 5.58 36.06 -7.55
N VAL A 315 6.84 36.06 -8.01
CA VAL A 315 7.99 35.50 -7.28
C VAL A 315 8.37 36.27 -6.01
N GLU A 316 8.08 37.57 -5.96
CA GLU A 316 8.36 38.44 -4.80
C GLU A 316 7.41 38.18 -3.61
N ILE A 317 6.31 37.44 -3.84
CA ILE A 317 5.26 37.24 -2.84
C ILE A 317 5.24 35.77 -2.41
N PRO A 318 5.41 35.48 -1.09
CA PRO A 318 5.38 34.12 -0.58
C PRO A 318 4.02 33.68 0.00
N HIS A 319 3.10 34.59 0.35
CA HIS A 319 1.87 34.25 1.09
C HIS A 319 0.59 34.36 0.25
N ASN A 320 -0.54 33.93 0.82
CA ASN A 320 -1.90 34.02 0.24
C ASN A 320 -2.08 33.35 -1.14
N PHE A 321 -1.47 32.16 -1.30
CA PHE A 321 -1.74 31.29 -2.43
C PHE A 321 -2.88 30.30 -2.14
N GLN A 322 -3.58 29.90 -3.20
CA GLN A 322 -4.50 28.78 -3.23
C GLN A 322 -3.92 27.66 -4.11
N VAL A 323 -4.03 26.42 -3.65
CA VAL A 323 -3.62 25.20 -4.38
C VAL A 323 -4.87 24.40 -4.74
N ASP A 324 -5.21 24.37 -6.03
CA ASP A 324 -6.23 23.49 -6.60
C ASP A 324 -5.59 22.24 -7.22
N PHE A 325 -6.16 21.06 -6.95
CA PHE A 325 -5.77 19.83 -7.64
C PHE A 325 -6.52 19.70 -8.96
N VAL A 326 -5.78 19.63 -10.08
CA VAL A 326 -6.39 19.53 -11.42
C VAL A 326 -6.80 18.08 -11.68
N TRP A 327 -8.08 17.78 -11.49
CA TRP A 327 -8.63 16.48 -11.91
C TRP A 327 -8.50 16.28 -13.42
N LYS A 328 -8.30 15.03 -13.83
CA LYS A 328 -8.19 14.62 -15.23
C LYS A 328 -8.97 13.34 -15.46
N SER A 329 -9.95 13.41 -16.34
CA SER A 329 -10.73 12.26 -16.82
C SER A 329 -9.90 11.22 -17.58
N THR A 330 -8.69 11.55 -18.04
CA THR A 330 -7.94 10.82 -19.08
C THR A 330 -7.71 9.32 -18.81
N SER A 331 -7.62 8.88 -17.56
CA SER A 331 -7.58 7.45 -17.20
C SER A 331 -8.93 6.77 -17.47
N PHE A 332 -10.00 7.36 -16.97
CA PHE A 332 -11.37 6.91 -17.13
C PHE A 332 -11.84 7.01 -18.59
N ASP A 333 -11.50 8.08 -19.31
CA ASP A 333 -11.77 8.24 -20.74
C ASP A 333 -11.18 7.09 -21.57
N ARG A 334 -9.93 6.69 -21.26
CA ARG A 334 -9.25 5.58 -21.94
C ARG A 334 -9.88 4.24 -21.60
N MET A 335 -10.30 4.03 -20.34
CA MET A 335 -11.05 2.84 -19.93
C MET A 335 -12.41 2.76 -20.65
N GLN A 336 -13.21 3.83 -20.64
CA GLN A 336 -14.49 3.89 -21.37
C GLN A 336 -14.30 3.70 -22.87
N SER A 337 -13.28 4.31 -23.46
CA SER A 337 -12.94 4.11 -24.88
C SER A 337 -12.54 2.67 -25.18
N ALA A 338 -11.82 1.99 -24.28
CA ALA A 338 -11.44 0.60 -24.47
C ALA A 338 -12.65 -0.35 -24.35
N LEU A 339 -13.53 -0.13 -23.36
CA LEU A 339 -14.80 -0.86 -23.24
C LEU A 339 -15.65 -0.70 -24.52
N LYS A 340 -15.73 0.54 -25.05
CA LYS A 340 -16.42 0.80 -26.32
C LYS A 340 -15.76 0.10 -27.50
N THR A 341 -14.44 0.18 -27.66
CA THR A 341 -13.70 -0.50 -28.75
C THR A 341 -13.90 -2.01 -28.70
N PHE A 342 -13.88 -2.63 -27.51
CA PHE A 342 -14.16 -4.06 -27.35
C PHE A 342 -15.57 -4.46 -27.80
N ALA A 343 -16.56 -3.56 -27.69
CA ALA A 343 -17.93 -3.81 -28.12
C ALA A 343 -18.19 -3.54 -29.62
N VAL A 344 -17.50 -2.54 -30.21
CA VAL A 344 -17.80 -2.08 -31.59
C VAL A 344 -16.76 -2.45 -32.66
N ASP A 345 -15.58 -2.94 -32.26
CA ASP A 345 -14.49 -3.30 -33.19
C ASP A 345 -14.09 -4.77 -32.99
N GLU A 346 -14.63 -5.64 -33.84
CA GLU A 346 -14.31 -7.07 -33.89
C GLU A 346 -12.83 -7.36 -34.18
N THR A 347 -12.06 -6.40 -34.70
CA THR A 347 -10.63 -6.56 -34.99
C THR A 347 -9.73 -6.22 -33.81
N SER A 348 -10.27 -5.56 -32.78
CA SER A 348 -9.56 -5.14 -31.56
C SER A 348 -8.94 -6.29 -30.76
N VAL A 349 -9.51 -7.49 -30.88
CA VAL A 349 -9.00 -8.74 -30.30
C VAL A 349 -9.25 -9.91 -31.26
N SER A 350 -8.48 -11.00 -31.14
CA SER A 350 -8.83 -12.25 -31.81
C SER A 350 -10.08 -12.90 -31.20
N GLY A 351 -10.94 -13.52 -32.02
CA GLY A 351 -12.18 -14.17 -31.56
C GLY A 351 -12.01 -15.20 -30.43
N TYR A 352 -10.87 -15.92 -30.40
CA TYR A 352 -10.55 -16.80 -29.27
C TYR A 352 -10.38 -16.02 -27.96
N ILE A 353 -9.70 -14.88 -27.99
CA ILE A 353 -9.53 -14.01 -26.82
C ILE A 353 -10.87 -13.36 -26.46
N TYR A 354 -11.64 -12.86 -27.44
CA TYR A 354 -13.00 -12.33 -27.22
C TYR A 354 -13.88 -13.31 -26.42
N HIS A 355 -14.05 -14.54 -26.92
CA HIS A 355 -14.90 -15.54 -26.27
C HIS A 355 -14.36 -16.00 -24.91
N LYS A 356 -13.03 -16.21 -24.75
CA LYS A 356 -12.44 -16.56 -23.44
C LYS A 356 -12.55 -15.41 -22.43
N LEU A 357 -12.51 -14.14 -22.86
CA LEU A 357 -12.75 -12.98 -21.99
C LEU A 357 -14.20 -12.90 -21.53
N LEU A 358 -15.17 -13.12 -22.42
CA LEU A 358 -16.60 -13.17 -22.05
C LEU A 358 -16.98 -14.42 -21.22
N GLY A 359 -16.06 -15.36 -21.01
CA GLY A 359 -16.28 -16.59 -20.23
C GLY A 359 -17.05 -17.68 -20.98
N HIS A 360 -17.10 -17.61 -22.31
CA HIS A 360 -17.70 -18.64 -23.16
C HIS A 360 -16.85 -19.91 -23.16
N GLU A 361 -17.47 -21.06 -23.44
CA GLU A 361 -16.74 -22.30 -23.67
C GLU A 361 -16.14 -22.30 -25.09
N VAL A 362 -14.83 -22.54 -25.17
CA VAL A 362 -14.04 -22.52 -26.41
C VAL A 362 -12.97 -23.59 -26.31
N GLU A 363 -12.78 -24.39 -27.37
CA GLU A 363 -11.68 -25.36 -27.44
C GLU A 363 -10.30 -24.69 -27.33
N ASP A 364 -9.35 -25.33 -26.66
CA ASP A 364 -8.03 -24.75 -26.39
C ASP A 364 -7.12 -24.75 -27.64
N VAL A 365 -7.04 -23.59 -28.29
CA VAL A 365 -6.21 -23.38 -29.48
C VAL A 365 -4.71 -23.39 -29.13
N THR A 366 -3.93 -24.16 -29.89
CA THR A 366 -2.45 -24.16 -29.80
C THR A 366 -1.83 -23.33 -30.92
N ILE A 367 -1.00 -22.35 -30.57
CA ILE A 367 -0.20 -21.56 -31.53
C ILE A 367 0.96 -22.41 -32.04
N LYS A 368 1.05 -22.56 -33.36
CA LYS A 368 2.21 -23.14 -34.05
C LYS A 368 3.34 -22.10 -34.13
N CYS A 369 4.31 -22.21 -33.24
CA CYS A 369 5.54 -21.40 -33.22
C CYS A 369 6.80 -22.28 -33.22
N GLN A 370 7.93 -21.74 -33.64
CA GLN A 370 9.22 -22.41 -33.47
C GLN A 370 9.73 -22.17 -32.06
N LEU A 371 9.83 -23.22 -31.24
CA LEU A 371 10.39 -23.11 -29.89
C LEU A 371 11.91 -22.89 -29.94
N PRO A 372 12.47 -22.03 -29.06
CA PRO A 372 13.89 -21.71 -29.05
C PRO A 372 14.75 -22.86 -28.51
N LYS A 373 16.01 -22.96 -28.97
CA LYS A 373 16.96 -24.01 -28.52
C LYS A 373 17.40 -23.87 -27.05
N ARG A 374 17.46 -22.63 -26.53
CA ARG A 374 17.56 -22.31 -25.09
C ARG A 374 16.39 -21.40 -24.74
N PHE A 375 15.74 -21.65 -23.60
CA PHE A 375 14.68 -20.78 -23.10
C PHE A 375 15.23 -19.57 -22.34
N THR A 376 16.43 -19.63 -21.73
CA THR A 376 17.12 -18.46 -21.18
C THR A 376 17.43 -17.44 -22.27
N ALA A 377 17.06 -16.17 -22.06
CA ALA A 377 17.46 -15.03 -22.90
C ALA A 377 18.87 -14.52 -22.50
N PRO A 378 19.65 -13.94 -23.44
CA PRO A 378 20.94 -13.34 -23.12
C PRO A 378 20.79 -12.20 -22.10
N GLY A 379 21.83 -11.96 -21.29
CA GLY A 379 21.86 -10.90 -20.28
C GLY A 379 20.94 -11.11 -19.06
N LEU A 380 20.12 -12.17 -19.04
CA LEU A 380 19.27 -12.56 -17.92
C LEU A 380 19.79 -13.84 -17.23
N PRO A 381 19.42 -14.08 -15.95
CA PRO A 381 19.76 -15.32 -15.25
C PRO A 381 19.18 -16.57 -15.92
N ASP A 382 19.88 -17.70 -15.82
CA ASP A 382 19.37 -18.98 -16.29
C ASP A 382 18.08 -19.40 -15.55
N LEU A 383 17.09 -19.85 -16.33
CA LEU A 383 15.75 -20.14 -15.84
C LEU A 383 15.65 -21.52 -15.18
N ASN A 384 14.91 -21.59 -14.07
CA ASN A 384 14.58 -22.88 -13.43
C ASN A 384 13.47 -23.63 -14.18
N HIS A 385 13.25 -24.90 -13.82
CA HIS A 385 12.28 -25.78 -14.46
C HIS A 385 10.86 -25.18 -14.57
N SER A 386 10.37 -24.49 -13.54
CA SER A 386 9.03 -23.89 -13.51
C SER A 386 8.93 -22.65 -14.41
N GLN A 387 10.01 -21.86 -14.49
CA GLN A 387 10.14 -20.72 -15.39
C GLN A 387 10.27 -21.18 -16.85
N VAL A 388 11.11 -22.17 -17.14
CA VAL A 388 11.23 -22.78 -18.49
C VAL A 388 9.90 -23.36 -18.95
N TYR A 389 9.17 -24.06 -18.06
CA TYR A 389 7.82 -24.55 -18.35
C TYR A 389 6.85 -23.41 -18.66
N ALA A 390 6.90 -22.30 -17.92
CA ALA A 390 6.08 -21.13 -18.18
C ALA A 390 6.38 -20.51 -19.56
N VAL A 391 7.65 -20.22 -19.87
CA VAL A 391 8.04 -19.67 -21.19
C VAL A 391 7.57 -20.59 -22.32
N LYS A 392 7.83 -21.90 -22.21
CA LYS A 392 7.42 -22.89 -23.22
C LYS A 392 5.90 -22.90 -23.44
N THR A 393 5.12 -23.06 -22.37
CA THR A 393 3.65 -23.17 -22.46
C THR A 393 3.01 -21.88 -22.98
N VAL A 394 3.51 -20.71 -22.56
CA VAL A 394 3.01 -19.40 -22.98
C VAL A 394 3.23 -19.14 -24.47
N LEU A 395 4.41 -19.45 -25.00
CA LEU A 395 4.71 -19.27 -26.43
C LEU A 395 3.76 -20.06 -27.34
N GLN A 396 3.14 -21.13 -26.84
CA GLN A 396 2.24 -22.02 -27.57
C GLN A 396 0.74 -21.73 -27.36
N ARG A 397 0.35 -20.70 -26.60
CA ARG A 397 -1.07 -20.41 -26.25
C ARG A 397 -1.47 -18.97 -26.59
N PRO A 398 -2.71 -18.70 -27.08
CA PRO A 398 -3.20 -17.34 -27.32
C PRO A 398 -3.59 -16.57 -26.06
N LEU A 399 -3.92 -17.28 -24.97
CA LEU A 399 -4.16 -16.68 -23.65
C LEU A 399 -3.37 -17.49 -22.61
N SER A 400 -2.71 -16.81 -21.68
CA SER A 400 -2.04 -17.48 -20.55
C SER A 400 -1.98 -16.58 -19.32
N LEU A 401 -2.20 -17.19 -18.16
CA LEU A 401 -2.03 -16.58 -16.85
C LEU A 401 -0.77 -17.15 -16.18
N ILE A 402 0.11 -16.29 -15.65
CA ILE A 402 1.24 -16.71 -14.79
C ILE A 402 0.99 -16.19 -13.38
N GLN A 403 0.88 -17.11 -12.41
CA GLN A 403 0.94 -16.76 -10.99
C GLN A 403 2.40 -16.80 -10.53
N GLY A 404 2.91 -15.69 -10.00
CA GLY A 404 4.25 -15.65 -9.43
C GLY A 404 4.29 -15.09 -8.01
N PRO A 405 4.38 -15.97 -7.01
CA PRO A 405 4.63 -15.59 -5.62
C PRO A 405 5.88 -14.70 -5.45
N PRO A 406 6.01 -13.95 -4.34
CA PRO A 406 7.14 -13.08 -4.06
C PRO A 406 8.50 -13.76 -4.26
N GLY A 407 9.41 -13.08 -4.95
CA GLY A 407 10.78 -13.57 -5.20
C GLY A 407 10.92 -14.68 -6.25
N THR A 408 9.84 -15.14 -6.91
CA THR A 408 9.90 -16.25 -7.90
C THR A 408 10.42 -15.89 -9.29
N GLY A 409 10.84 -14.64 -9.50
CA GLY A 409 11.39 -14.18 -10.78
C GLY A 409 10.35 -13.90 -11.86
N LYS A 410 9.13 -13.44 -11.50
CA LYS A 410 8.09 -12.98 -12.46
C LYS A 410 8.69 -12.16 -13.60
N THR A 411 9.24 -11.00 -13.28
CA THR A 411 9.76 -10.01 -14.25
C THR A 411 10.90 -10.55 -15.11
N VAL A 412 11.69 -11.52 -14.63
CA VAL A 412 12.73 -12.21 -15.42
C VAL A 412 12.08 -13.18 -16.42
N THR A 413 11.04 -13.89 -15.99
CA THR A 413 10.23 -14.77 -16.85
C THR A 413 9.47 -13.93 -17.89
N SER A 414 8.85 -12.83 -17.49
CA SER A 414 8.18 -11.85 -18.37
C SER A 414 9.12 -11.31 -19.43
N ALA A 415 10.30 -10.79 -19.05
CA ALA A 415 11.30 -10.29 -20.00
C ALA A 415 11.79 -11.39 -20.95
N THR A 416 11.94 -12.63 -20.49
CA THR A 416 12.34 -13.76 -21.32
C THR A 416 11.23 -14.18 -22.30
N ILE A 417 9.95 -14.11 -21.91
CA ILE A 417 8.81 -14.32 -22.80
C ILE A 417 8.79 -13.24 -23.89
N VAL A 418 8.93 -11.96 -23.51
CA VAL A 418 9.00 -10.83 -24.44
C VAL A 418 10.14 -11.01 -25.44
N TYR A 419 11.32 -11.45 -24.99
CA TYR A 419 12.46 -11.74 -25.85
C TYR A 419 12.13 -12.75 -26.97
N HIS A 420 11.55 -13.90 -26.61
CA HIS A 420 11.19 -14.92 -27.60
C HIS A 420 9.96 -14.57 -28.45
N LEU A 421 9.11 -13.64 -28.01
CA LEU A 421 8.00 -13.11 -28.82
C LEU A 421 8.49 -12.10 -29.86
N SER A 422 9.33 -11.14 -29.47
CA SER A 422 9.96 -10.16 -30.38
C SER A 422 10.73 -10.87 -31.49
N ARG A 423 11.53 -11.88 -31.14
CA ARG A 423 12.31 -12.67 -32.11
C ARG A 423 11.51 -13.53 -33.10
N GLN A 424 10.17 -13.52 -33.03
CA GLN A 424 9.31 -14.07 -34.09
C GLN A 424 9.05 -13.07 -35.24
N GLY A 425 9.45 -11.81 -35.12
CA GLY A 425 9.38 -10.82 -36.20
C GLY A 425 7.98 -10.29 -36.53
N ASN A 426 7.01 -10.44 -35.63
CA ASN A 426 5.61 -10.04 -35.85
C ASN A 426 5.32 -8.54 -35.57
N GLY A 427 6.32 -7.68 -35.70
CA GLY A 427 6.28 -6.29 -35.22
C GLY A 427 6.57 -6.16 -33.71
N PRO A 428 6.42 -4.95 -33.13
CA PRO A 428 6.77 -4.69 -31.73
C PRO A 428 5.90 -5.47 -30.74
N VAL A 429 6.50 -5.95 -29.65
CA VAL A 429 5.75 -6.51 -28.51
C VAL A 429 5.28 -5.38 -27.60
N LEU A 430 4.01 -5.36 -27.21
CA LEU A 430 3.50 -4.42 -26.22
C LEU A 430 3.66 -4.99 -24.81
N VAL A 431 4.23 -4.19 -23.91
CA VAL A 431 4.51 -4.56 -22.53
C VAL A 431 3.93 -3.51 -21.59
N CYS A 432 3.03 -3.95 -20.72
CA CYS A 432 2.29 -3.09 -19.80
C CYS A 432 2.39 -3.54 -18.33
N ALA A 433 2.16 -2.59 -17.44
CA ALA A 433 1.82 -2.82 -16.03
C ALA A 433 1.02 -1.60 -15.53
N PRO A 434 0.20 -1.69 -14.46
CA PRO A 434 -0.56 -0.55 -13.96
C PRO A 434 0.35 0.54 -13.38
N SER A 435 1.34 0.17 -12.56
CA SER A 435 2.25 1.12 -11.92
C SER A 435 3.52 1.38 -12.75
N ASN A 436 3.94 2.65 -12.85
CA ASN A 436 5.14 3.05 -13.59
C ASN A 436 6.41 2.32 -13.11
N ILE A 437 6.51 2.02 -11.80
CA ILE A 437 7.66 1.30 -11.22
C ILE A 437 7.76 -0.13 -11.77
N ALA A 438 6.63 -0.83 -11.94
CA ALA A 438 6.62 -2.16 -12.53
C ALA A 438 6.98 -2.14 -14.03
N VAL A 439 6.50 -1.12 -14.77
CA VAL A 439 6.92 -0.90 -16.16
C VAL A 439 8.43 -0.66 -16.25
N ASP A 440 8.99 0.20 -15.39
CA ASP A 440 10.40 0.56 -15.40
C ASP A 440 11.31 -0.64 -15.04
N GLN A 441 10.94 -1.41 -14.01
CA GLN A 441 11.63 -2.66 -13.65
C GLN A 441 11.61 -3.73 -14.76
N LEU A 442 10.55 -3.78 -15.55
CA LEU A 442 10.41 -4.72 -16.67
C LEU A 442 11.17 -4.21 -17.91
N THR A 443 11.12 -2.91 -18.18
CA THR A 443 11.92 -2.19 -19.19
C THR A 443 13.41 -2.49 -18.99
N GLU A 444 13.93 -2.30 -17.77
CA GLU A 444 15.33 -2.53 -17.38
C GLU A 444 15.80 -3.99 -17.60
N LYS A 445 14.89 -4.96 -17.53
CA LYS A 445 15.20 -6.39 -17.77
C LYS A 445 15.12 -6.78 -19.24
N ILE A 446 14.27 -6.12 -20.02
CA ILE A 446 14.15 -6.36 -21.46
C ILE A 446 15.33 -5.72 -22.19
N ASP A 447 15.73 -4.50 -21.81
CA ASP A 447 16.91 -3.80 -22.33
C ASP A 447 18.19 -4.66 -22.24
N LYS A 448 18.40 -5.31 -21.09
CA LYS A 448 19.53 -6.23 -20.85
C LYS A 448 19.58 -7.45 -21.79
N THR A 449 18.51 -7.75 -22.54
CA THR A 449 18.52 -8.79 -23.57
C THR A 449 19.06 -8.32 -24.94
N GLY A 450 19.36 -7.03 -25.08
CA GLY A 450 19.88 -6.42 -26.32
C GLY A 450 18.80 -6.10 -27.36
N LEU A 451 17.54 -5.97 -26.94
CA LEU A 451 16.42 -5.56 -27.81
C LEU A 451 16.25 -4.03 -27.80
N LYS A 452 15.72 -3.49 -28.90
CA LYS A 452 15.35 -2.08 -29.03
C LYS A 452 14.08 -1.77 -28.23
N VAL A 453 14.25 -1.32 -27.00
CA VAL A 453 13.14 -0.95 -26.10
C VAL A 453 12.82 0.53 -26.20
N VAL A 454 11.53 0.86 -26.31
CA VAL A 454 11.01 2.23 -26.22
C VAL A 454 10.08 2.34 -25.01
N ARG A 455 10.44 3.16 -24.03
CA ARG A 455 9.61 3.48 -22.87
C ARG A 455 8.70 4.67 -23.18
N LEU A 456 7.40 4.42 -23.36
CA LEU A 456 6.41 5.47 -23.58
C LEU A 456 5.90 6.00 -22.24
N CYS A 457 6.15 7.29 -21.98
CA CYS A 457 5.65 8.02 -20.82
C CYS A 457 4.51 8.97 -21.20
N ALA A 458 3.62 9.24 -20.24
CA ALA A 458 2.66 10.35 -20.34
C ALA A 458 3.39 11.69 -20.33
N LYS A 459 2.87 12.70 -21.04
CA LYS A 459 3.56 13.99 -21.24
C LYS A 459 3.91 14.74 -19.95
N SER A 460 3.07 14.65 -18.92
CA SER A 460 3.35 15.24 -17.60
C SER A 460 4.42 14.49 -16.79
N ARG A 461 4.95 13.38 -17.32
CA ARG A 461 6.07 12.61 -16.76
C ARG A 461 7.36 12.70 -17.60
N GLU A 462 7.41 13.57 -18.62
CA GLU A 462 8.63 13.77 -19.43
C GLU A 462 9.74 14.51 -18.66
N ALA A 463 9.41 15.20 -17.56
CA ALA A 463 10.37 15.87 -16.66
C ALA A 463 10.80 15.02 -15.43
N ILE A 464 10.54 13.70 -15.44
CA ILE A 464 10.80 12.83 -14.28
C ILE A 464 11.95 11.86 -14.57
N GLU A 465 12.95 11.86 -13.69
CA GLU A 465 14.04 10.89 -13.73
C GLU A 465 13.60 9.50 -13.26
N SER A 466 14.11 8.48 -13.94
CA SER A 466 13.93 7.05 -13.68
C SER A 466 15.18 6.31 -14.16
N PRO A 467 15.54 5.15 -13.57
CA PRO A 467 16.64 4.32 -14.06
C PRO A 467 16.56 3.95 -15.56
N VAL A 468 15.40 4.08 -16.19
CA VAL A 468 15.17 3.83 -17.63
C VAL A 468 14.84 5.09 -18.44
N SER A 469 15.07 6.30 -17.92
CA SER A 469 14.75 7.55 -18.66
C SER A 469 15.53 7.69 -19.97
N PHE A 470 16.71 7.06 -20.12
CA PHE A 470 17.45 7.01 -21.38
C PHE A 470 16.74 6.20 -22.48
N LEU A 471 15.83 5.29 -22.11
CA LEU A 471 14.96 4.54 -23.03
C LEU A 471 13.64 5.26 -23.30
N ALA A 472 13.38 6.40 -22.67
CA ALA A 472 12.12 7.12 -22.83
C ALA A 472 12.02 7.77 -24.20
N LEU A 473 10.87 7.62 -24.87
CA LEU A 473 10.68 8.06 -26.27
C LEU A 473 11.07 9.53 -26.50
N HIS A 474 10.77 10.42 -25.54
CA HIS A 474 11.12 11.84 -25.66
C HIS A 474 12.64 12.08 -25.66
N ASN A 475 13.40 11.34 -24.85
CA ASN A 475 14.87 11.45 -24.79
C ASN A 475 15.55 10.78 -25.98
N GLN A 476 15.03 9.65 -26.46
CA GLN A 476 15.49 9.03 -27.71
C GLN A 476 15.31 9.96 -28.91
N ILE A 477 14.22 10.75 -28.95
CA ILE A 477 14.00 11.77 -30.00
C ILE A 477 14.98 12.95 -29.89
N SER A 478 15.27 13.44 -28.67
CA SER A 478 16.25 14.51 -28.48
C SER A 478 17.65 14.10 -28.97
N ASN A 479 18.01 12.84 -28.76
CA ASN A 479 19.29 12.25 -29.14
C ASN A 479 19.30 11.68 -30.58
N MET A 480 18.37 12.09 -31.45
CA MET A 480 18.17 11.51 -32.78
C MET A 480 18.86 12.31 -33.90
N ASP A 481 20.16 12.03 -34.12
CA ASP A 481 21.01 12.72 -35.10
C ASP A 481 20.53 12.65 -36.56
N SER A 482 19.60 11.73 -36.89
CA SER A 482 18.97 11.66 -38.21
C SER A 482 17.98 12.79 -38.50
N MET A 483 17.62 13.62 -37.50
CA MET A 483 16.69 14.76 -37.66
C MET A 483 17.27 16.09 -37.14
N PRO A 484 18.33 16.64 -37.75
CA PRO A 484 18.98 17.87 -37.29
C PRO A 484 18.09 19.12 -37.34
N GLU A 485 17.03 19.13 -38.15
CA GLU A 485 16.02 20.21 -38.13
C GLU A 485 15.18 20.16 -36.83
N LEU A 486 14.87 18.97 -36.34
CA LEU A 486 14.15 18.78 -35.06
C LEU A 486 15.03 19.15 -33.88
N GLN A 487 16.32 18.79 -33.90
CA GLN A 487 17.29 19.21 -32.89
C GLN A 487 17.41 20.74 -32.80
N LYS A 488 17.52 21.45 -33.93
CA LYS A 488 17.56 22.92 -33.96
C LYS A 488 16.28 23.57 -33.40
N LEU A 489 15.11 23.04 -33.75
CA LEU A 489 13.83 23.54 -33.23
C LEU A 489 13.62 23.20 -31.74
N GLN A 490 14.18 22.08 -31.26
CA GLN A 490 14.20 21.73 -29.84
C GLN A 490 15.12 22.67 -29.05
N GLN A 491 16.37 22.87 -29.51
CA GLN A 491 17.32 23.81 -28.89
C GLN A 491 16.75 25.22 -28.83
N LEU A 492 16.21 25.74 -29.94
CA LEU A 492 15.59 27.07 -29.97
C LEU A 492 14.48 27.17 -28.92
N LYS A 493 13.64 26.14 -28.80
CA LYS A 493 12.55 26.08 -27.81
C LYS A 493 13.03 26.03 -26.37
N ASP A 494 14.16 25.38 -26.10
CA ASP A 494 14.75 25.31 -24.75
C ASP A 494 15.53 26.59 -24.40
N GLU A 495 15.94 27.38 -25.40
CA GLU A 495 16.55 28.70 -25.24
C GLU A 495 15.52 29.83 -25.07
N THR A 496 14.42 29.82 -25.84
CA THR A 496 13.37 30.86 -25.83
C THR A 496 12.13 30.51 -25.01
N GLY A 497 11.97 29.26 -24.58
CA GLY A 497 10.77 28.73 -23.91
C GLY A 497 9.59 28.46 -24.85
N GLU A 498 9.35 29.34 -25.83
CA GLU A 498 8.28 29.25 -26.81
C GLU A 498 8.79 29.41 -28.25
N LEU A 499 8.16 28.70 -29.20
CA LEU A 499 8.44 28.76 -30.64
C LEU A 499 7.39 29.62 -31.36
N SER A 500 7.74 30.17 -32.53
CA SER A 500 6.76 30.83 -33.40
C SER A 500 5.63 29.88 -33.83
N SER A 501 4.50 30.42 -34.26
CA SER A 501 3.36 29.60 -34.76
C SER A 501 3.75 28.68 -35.93
N ALA A 502 4.66 29.13 -36.80
CA ALA A 502 5.18 28.32 -37.90
C ALA A 502 6.14 27.23 -37.39
N ASP A 503 7.05 27.60 -36.49
CA ASP A 503 8.08 26.71 -35.95
C ASP A 503 7.49 25.64 -35.04
N GLU A 504 6.53 25.97 -34.16
CA GLU A 504 5.81 25.01 -33.33
C GLU A 504 4.99 24.03 -34.19
N LYS A 505 4.43 24.49 -35.33
CA LYS A 505 3.75 23.63 -36.30
C LYS A 505 4.74 22.69 -37.00
N ARG A 506 5.93 23.16 -37.37
CA ARG A 506 7.00 22.36 -38.00
C ARG A 506 7.61 21.35 -37.01
N TYR A 507 7.96 21.81 -35.81
CA TYR A 507 8.42 21.00 -34.67
C TYR A 507 7.42 19.87 -34.36
N ARG A 508 6.12 20.17 -34.25
CA ARG A 508 5.08 19.15 -34.02
C ARG A 508 4.95 18.15 -35.17
N ALA A 509 5.21 18.56 -36.42
CA ALA A 509 5.22 17.64 -37.56
C ALA A 509 6.44 16.70 -37.52
N LEU A 510 7.64 17.26 -37.34
CA LEU A 510 8.89 16.49 -37.24
C LEU A 510 8.89 15.54 -36.04
N LYS A 511 8.51 16.02 -34.84
CA LYS A 511 8.41 15.19 -33.64
C LYS A 511 7.45 14.02 -33.81
N ARG A 512 6.31 14.20 -34.49
CA ARG A 512 5.38 13.09 -34.83
C ARG A 512 5.97 12.09 -35.83
N THR A 513 6.91 12.50 -36.68
CA THR A 513 7.63 11.59 -37.59
C THR A 513 8.64 10.77 -36.80
N ALA A 514 9.47 11.41 -35.97
CA ALA A 514 10.41 10.74 -35.07
C ALA A 514 9.72 9.79 -34.06
N GLU A 515 8.62 10.25 -33.44
CA GLU A 515 7.77 9.41 -32.57
C GLU A 515 7.30 8.14 -33.30
N ARG A 516 6.86 8.26 -34.57
CA ARG A 516 6.42 7.11 -35.36
C ARG A 516 7.56 6.19 -35.76
N GLU A 517 8.69 6.75 -36.20
CA GLU A 517 9.85 5.99 -36.66
C GLU A 517 10.40 5.11 -35.54
N LEU A 518 10.62 5.68 -34.36
CA LEU A 518 11.11 4.93 -33.19
C LEU A 518 10.10 3.88 -32.71
N LEU A 519 8.80 4.21 -32.65
CA LEU A 519 7.76 3.26 -32.23
C LEU A 519 7.58 2.11 -33.24
N MET A 520 7.66 2.35 -34.55
CA MET A 520 7.53 1.31 -35.56
C MET A 520 8.79 0.43 -35.68
N ASN A 521 9.98 0.98 -35.42
CA ASN A 521 11.26 0.27 -35.48
C ASN A 521 11.69 -0.36 -34.14
N ALA A 522 10.85 -0.30 -33.11
CA ALA A 522 11.07 -0.89 -31.80
C ALA A 522 10.85 -2.42 -31.82
N ASP A 523 11.67 -3.16 -31.08
CA ASP A 523 11.40 -4.57 -30.78
C ASP A 523 10.30 -4.69 -29.72
N VAL A 524 10.27 -3.73 -28.77
CA VAL A 524 9.38 -3.73 -27.60
C VAL A 524 8.97 -2.30 -27.23
N ILE A 525 7.69 -2.08 -26.98
CA ILE A 525 7.17 -0.83 -26.41
C ILE A 525 6.69 -1.10 -24.97
N CYS A 526 7.27 -0.37 -24.02
CA CYS A 526 6.93 -0.46 -22.59
C CYS A 526 6.14 0.78 -22.16
N CYS A 527 4.93 0.61 -21.61
CA CYS A 527 4.08 1.70 -21.13
C CYS A 527 3.21 1.25 -19.93
N THR A 528 2.48 2.15 -19.28
CA THR A 528 1.46 1.71 -18.30
C THR A 528 0.20 1.20 -19.01
N CYS A 529 -0.66 0.44 -18.35
CA CYS A 529 -1.93 -0.03 -18.92
C CYS A 529 -2.78 1.13 -19.47
N VAL A 530 -3.07 2.14 -18.64
CA VAL A 530 -3.67 3.41 -19.10
C VAL A 530 -2.82 4.10 -20.17
N GLY A 531 -1.49 3.99 -20.07
CA GLY A 531 -0.52 4.54 -21.04
C GLY A 531 -0.65 3.96 -22.45
N ALA A 532 -1.15 2.74 -22.62
CA ALA A 532 -1.36 2.11 -23.93
C ALA A 532 -2.37 2.88 -24.80
N GLY A 533 -3.39 3.48 -24.19
CA GLY A 533 -4.38 4.34 -24.85
C GLY A 533 -3.85 5.74 -25.23
N ASP A 534 -2.54 5.91 -25.43
CA ASP A 534 -1.95 7.17 -25.89
C ASP A 534 -2.20 7.37 -27.40
N PRO A 535 -2.60 8.58 -27.86
CA PRO A 535 -2.81 8.85 -29.28
C PRO A 535 -1.63 8.53 -30.21
N ARG A 536 -0.41 8.40 -29.68
CA ARG A 536 0.79 7.96 -30.42
C ARG A 536 0.76 6.47 -30.76
N LEU A 537 0.07 5.64 -29.97
CA LEU A 537 -0.12 4.20 -30.19
C LEU A 537 -1.45 3.85 -30.88
N ALA A 538 -2.43 4.74 -30.87
CA ALA A 538 -3.81 4.47 -31.32
C ALA A 538 -4.00 4.09 -32.81
N LYS A 539 -2.93 4.03 -33.61
CA LYS A 539 -2.91 3.52 -35.01
C LYS A 539 -1.96 2.35 -35.21
N MET A 540 -1.44 1.78 -34.13
CA MET A 540 -0.60 0.59 -34.12
C MET A 540 -1.45 -0.63 -33.72
N GLN A 541 -0.92 -1.83 -34.00
CA GLN A 541 -1.56 -3.10 -33.68
C GLN A 541 -0.52 -4.04 -33.08
N PHE A 542 -0.83 -4.60 -31.92
CA PHE A 542 0.08 -5.38 -31.10
C PHE A 542 -0.41 -6.81 -31.00
N ARG A 543 0.08 -7.67 -31.90
CA ARG A 543 -0.27 -9.10 -31.95
C ARG A 543 -0.05 -9.77 -30.59
N SER A 544 1.07 -9.45 -29.95
CA SER A 544 1.53 -10.07 -28.71
C SER A 544 1.64 -9.03 -27.61
N ILE A 545 0.93 -9.24 -26.49
CA ILE A 545 0.80 -8.29 -25.38
C ILE A 545 1.08 -9.02 -24.07
N LEU A 546 1.98 -8.48 -23.24
CA LEU A 546 2.23 -8.95 -21.88
C LEU A 546 1.87 -7.85 -20.87
N ILE A 547 1.08 -8.20 -19.85
CA ILE A 547 0.72 -7.32 -18.74
C ILE A 547 1.27 -7.91 -17.43
N ASP A 548 2.28 -7.29 -16.84
CA ASP A 548 2.84 -7.70 -15.54
C ASP A 548 2.21 -6.92 -14.38
N GLU A 549 2.21 -7.53 -13.19
CA GLU A 549 1.40 -7.13 -12.03
C GLU A 549 -0.08 -6.84 -12.37
N SER A 550 -0.64 -7.56 -13.35
CA SER A 550 -2.02 -7.41 -13.85
C SER A 550 -3.12 -7.58 -12.79
N THR A 551 -2.80 -8.19 -11.64
CA THR A 551 -3.69 -8.26 -10.48
C THR A 551 -3.83 -6.94 -9.73
N GLN A 552 -2.93 -5.97 -9.90
CA GLN A 552 -3.08 -4.61 -9.34
C GLN A 552 -4.01 -3.70 -10.17
N ALA A 553 -4.37 -4.11 -11.39
CA ALA A 553 -5.18 -3.29 -12.30
C ALA A 553 -6.67 -3.65 -12.19
N THR A 554 -7.55 -2.67 -12.41
CA THR A 554 -8.97 -2.98 -12.63
C THR A 554 -9.13 -3.70 -13.98
N GLU A 555 -10.21 -4.46 -14.15
CA GLU A 555 -10.48 -5.13 -15.42
C GLU A 555 -10.61 -4.15 -16.62
N PRO A 556 -11.34 -3.02 -16.53
CA PRO A 556 -11.33 -1.99 -17.58
C PRO A 556 -9.96 -1.36 -17.87
N GLU A 557 -9.09 -1.23 -16.86
CA GLU A 557 -7.71 -0.77 -17.06
C GLU A 557 -6.88 -1.81 -17.83
N CYS A 558 -7.00 -3.10 -17.50
CA CYS A 558 -6.38 -4.19 -18.25
C CYS A 558 -6.85 -4.21 -19.72
N MET A 559 -8.08 -3.82 -20.02
CA MET A 559 -8.59 -3.81 -21.39
C MET A 559 -7.96 -2.73 -22.29
N VAL A 560 -7.44 -1.63 -21.72
CA VAL A 560 -6.84 -0.52 -22.50
C VAL A 560 -5.73 -0.96 -23.47
N PRO A 561 -4.73 -1.79 -23.08
CA PRO A 561 -3.80 -2.39 -24.03
C PRO A 561 -4.41 -3.55 -24.85
N VAL A 562 -5.32 -4.35 -24.29
CA VAL A 562 -5.84 -5.58 -24.92
C VAL A 562 -6.57 -5.29 -26.23
N VAL A 563 -7.32 -4.21 -26.31
CA VAL A 563 -8.08 -3.81 -27.52
C VAL A 563 -7.21 -3.28 -28.67
N LEU A 564 -5.88 -3.28 -28.53
CA LEU A 564 -4.94 -2.85 -29.58
C LEU A 564 -4.53 -4.00 -30.52
N GLY A 565 -5.44 -4.95 -30.80
CA GLY A 565 -5.24 -6.04 -31.77
C GLY A 565 -4.73 -7.36 -31.19
N ALA A 566 -5.02 -7.66 -29.92
CA ALA A 566 -4.42 -8.81 -29.22
C ALA A 566 -4.77 -10.16 -29.86
N LYS A 567 -3.73 -10.94 -30.20
CA LYS A 567 -3.83 -12.34 -30.70
C LYS A 567 -3.02 -13.33 -29.87
N GLN A 568 -2.17 -12.84 -28.97
CA GLN A 568 -1.49 -13.59 -27.92
C GLN A 568 -1.36 -12.69 -26.67
N LEU A 569 -2.14 -12.99 -25.62
CA LEU A 569 -2.21 -12.21 -24.38
C LEU A 569 -1.62 -13.01 -23.21
N ILE A 570 -0.69 -12.38 -22.49
CA ILE A 570 -0.03 -12.94 -21.32
C ILE A 570 -0.33 -12.03 -20.12
N LEU A 571 -1.11 -12.53 -19.15
CA LEU A 571 -1.35 -11.83 -17.90
C LEU A 571 -0.47 -12.44 -16.81
N VAL A 572 0.37 -11.62 -16.19
CA VAL A 572 1.31 -12.01 -15.14
C VAL A 572 0.93 -11.27 -13.86
N GLY A 573 0.84 -11.97 -12.73
CA GLY A 573 0.30 -11.40 -11.50
C GLY A 573 0.37 -12.34 -10.30
N ASP A 574 -0.32 -11.97 -9.22
CA ASP A 574 -0.51 -12.83 -8.05
C ASP A 574 -1.68 -12.33 -7.19
N HIS A 575 -2.82 -13.04 -7.22
CA HIS A 575 -4.03 -12.71 -6.45
C HIS A 575 -3.85 -12.84 -4.92
N CYS A 576 -2.76 -13.47 -4.48
CA CYS A 576 -2.37 -13.48 -3.07
C CYS A 576 -1.67 -12.17 -2.63
N GLN A 577 -1.28 -11.30 -3.57
CA GLN A 577 -0.77 -9.95 -3.31
C GLN A 577 -1.86 -8.91 -3.65
N LEU A 578 -1.54 -7.61 -3.51
CA LEU A 578 -2.51 -6.51 -3.62
C LEU A 578 -3.31 -6.51 -4.93
N GLY A 579 -4.63 -6.35 -4.79
CA GLY A 579 -5.56 -6.05 -5.87
C GLY A 579 -5.63 -4.55 -6.22
N PRO A 580 -6.50 -4.14 -7.16
CA PRO A 580 -6.69 -2.73 -7.51
C PRO A 580 -7.24 -1.88 -6.36
N VAL A 581 -6.89 -0.60 -6.38
CA VAL A 581 -7.44 0.42 -5.48
C VAL A 581 -8.66 1.05 -6.14
N VAL A 582 -9.82 0.93 -5.48
CA VAL A 582 -11.11 1.51 -5.92
C VAL A 582 -11.65 2.32 -4.74
N MET A 583 -11.86 3.62 -4.94
CA MET A 583 -12.25 4.57 -3.90
C MET A 583 -13.76 4.57 -3.68
N CYS A 584 -14.54 4.47 -4.76
CA CYS A 584 -15.99 4.41 -4.71
C CYS A 584 -16.46 3.05 -4.17
N LYS A 585 -16.89 3.04 -2.90
CA LYS A 585 -17.34 1.82 -2.21
C LYS A 585 -18.55 1.15 -2.87
N LYS A 586 -19.39 1.90 -3.60
CA LYS A 586 -20.46 1.31 -4.43
C LYS A 586 -19.86 0.51 -5.60
N ALA A 587 -18.94 1.10 -6.37
CA ALA A 587 -18.28 0.43 -7.50
C ALA A 587 -17.41 -0.77 -7.07
N ALA A 588 -16.68 -0.64 -5.95
CA ALA A 588 -15.88 -1.72 -5.38
C ALA A 588 -16.74 -2.94 -5.01
N LYS A 589 -17.86 -2.72 -4.28
CA LYS A 589 -18.83 -3.79 -3.94
C LYS A 589 -19.39 -4.49 -5.18
N ALA A 590 -19.78 -3.72 -6.20
CA ALA A 590 -20.35 -4.24 -7.44
C ALA A 590 -19.38 -5.12 -8.24
N GLY A 591 -18.07 -5.01 -7.97
CA GLY A 591 -17.04 -5.92 -8.50
C GLY A 591 -15.88 -5.24 -9.21
N LEU A 592 -15.84 -3.90 -9.30
CA LEU A 592 -14.74 -3.19 -9.97
C LEU A 592 -13.36 -3.44 -9.31
N SER A 593 -13.35 -3.89 -8.05
CA SER A 593 -12.13 -4.29 -7.34
C SER A 593 -11.64 -5.71 -7.65
N GLN A 594 -12.31 -6.45 -8.54
CA GLN A 594 -11.80 -7.71 -9.10
C GLN A 594 -10.94 -7.41 -10.34
N SER A 595 -9.74 -7.97 -10.40
CA SER A 595 -8.89 -7.89 -11.60
C SER A 595 -9.31 -8.91 -12.65
N LEU A 596 -9.03 -8.60 -13.92
CA LEU A 596 -9.24 -9.52 -15.05
C LEU A 596 -8.56 -10.89 -14.81
N PHE A 597 -7.37 -10.88 -14.20
CA PHE A 597 -6.65 -12.09 -13.83
C PHE A 597 -7.45 -12.94 -12.84
N GLU A 598 -8.03 -12.33 -11.79
CA GLU A 598 -8.84 -13.03 -10.80
C GLU A 598 -10.13 -13.59 -11.42
N ARG A 599 -10.85 -12.82 -12.24
CA ARG A 599 -12.08 -13.31 -12.91
C ARG A 599 -11.81 -14.51 -13.81
N LEU A 600 -10.72 -14.47 -14.59
CA LEU A 600 -10.31 -15.59 -15.45
C LEU A 600 -9.88 -16.84 -14.64
N VAL A 601 -9.30 -16.68 -13.44
CA VAL A 601 -9.03 -17.82 -12.55
C VAL A 601 -10.32 -18.42 -11.97
N VAL A 602 -11.30 -17.58 -11.60
CA VAL A 602 -12.63 -18.06 -11.13
C VAL A 602 -13.38 -18.80 -12.24
N LEU A 603 -13.24 -18.35 -13.51
CA LEU A 603 -13.71 -19.05 -14.71
C LEU A 603 -12.97 -20.37 -15.01
N GLY A 604 -12.00 -20.79 -14.18
CA GLY A 604 -11.32 -22.07 -14.30
C GLY A 604 -10.03 -22.06 -15.12
N ILE A 605 -9.56 -20.90 -15.61
CA ILE A 605 -8.27 -20.81 -16.31
C ILE A 605 -7.14 -20.98 -15.29
N ARG A 606 -6.63 -22.20 -15.18
CA ARG A 606 -5.56 -22.58 -14.23
C ARG A 606 -4.26 -21.81 -14.56
N PRO A 607 -3.75 -20.95 -13.65
CA PRO A 607 -2.55 -20.17 -13.91
C PRO A 607 -1.28 -21.00 -13.76
N ILE A 608 -0.26 -20.72 -14.57
CA ILE A 608 1.05 -21.35 -14.47
C ILE A 608 1.76 -20.77 -13.25
N ARG A 609 1.94 -21.57 -12.19
CA ARG A 609 2.60 -21.12 -10.95
C ARG A 609 4.12 -21.26 -11.02
N LEU A 610 4.86 -20.17 -10.82
CA LEU A 610 6.31 -20.21 -10.57
C LEU A 610 6.56 -20.69 -9.14
N GLN A 611 7.44 -21.69 -8.96
CA GLN A 611 7.49 -22.47 -7.70
C GLN A 611 8.67 -22.15 -6.77
N VAL A 612 9.74 -21.54 -7.26
CA VAL A 612 11.00 -21.38 -6.51
C VAL A 612 11.29 -19.90 -6.28
N GLN A 613 11.44 -19.49 -5.01
CA GLN A 613 11.74 -18.11 -4.61
C GLN A 613 13.25 -17.88 -4.38
N TYR A 614 13.75 -16.72 -4.80
CA TYR A 614 15.17 -16.34 -4.72
C TYR A 614 15.44 -15.06 -3.90
N ARG A 615 14.43 -14.52 -3.21
CA ARG A 615 14.53 -13.27 -2.46
C ARG A 615 14.97 -13.49 -1.01
N MET A 616 14.20 -14.26 -0.28
CA MET A 616 14.15 -14.30 1.19
C MET A 616 15.01 -15.41 1.79
N HIS A 617 15.56 -15.18 2.98
CA HIS A 617 16.04 -16.24 3.88
C HIS A 617 14.92 -17.28 4.14
N PRO A 618 15.19 -18.60 4.15
CA PRO A 618 14.16 -19.64 4.29
C PRO A 618 13.20 -19.50 5.48
N ALA A 619 13.68 -18.98 6.62
CA ALA A 619 12.83 -18.73 7.81
C ALA A 619 11.73 -17.68 7.56
N LEU A 620 11.97 -16.71 6.67
CA LEU A 620 11.05 -15.63 6.33
C LEU A 620 9.96 -16.09 5.35
N SER A 621 10.32 -16.95 4.38
CA SER A 621 9.40 -17.45 3.35
C SER A 621 8.44 -18.52 3.87
N ALA A 622 8.77 -19.20 4.98
CA ALA A 622 7.99 -20.31 5.53
C ALA A 622 6.54 -19.93 5.89
N PHE A 623 6.29 -18.87 6.65
CA PHE A 623 4.91 -18.47 7.01
C PHE A 623 4.10 -18.01 5.77
N PRO A 624 4.60 -17.11 4.90
CA PRO A 624 3.90 -16.75 3.67
C PRO A 624 3.63 -17.96 2.75
N SER A 625 4.60 -18.87 2.61
CA SER A 625 4.44 -20.12 1.84
C SER A 625 3.26 -20.94 2.38
N ASN A 626 3.28 -21.25 3.67
CA ASN A 626 2.28 -22.13 4.29
C ASN A 626 0.86 -21.53 4.30
N ILE A 627 0.73 -20.21 4.48
CA ILE A 627 -0.57 -19.54 4.65
C ILE A 627 -1.18 -19.06 3.33
N PHE A 628 -0.40 -18.49 2.41
CA PHE A 628 -0.91 -17.90 1.17
C PHE A 628 -0.67 -18.78 -0.07
N TYR A 629 0.30 -19.69 -0.02
CA TYR A 629 0.71 -20.54 -1.15
C TYR A 629 0.67 -22.04 -0.82
N GLU A 630 -0.03 -22.44 0.24
CA GLU A 630 -0.31 -23.84 0.59
C GLU A 630 0.94 -24.71 0.83
N GLY A 631 2.06 -24.07 1.22
CA GLY A 631 3.37 -24.71 1.38
C GLY A 631 4.10 -24.97 0.06
N SER A 632 3.53 -24.60 -1.10
CA SER A 632 4.07 -24.93 -2.42
C SER A 632 5.26 -24.06 -2.87
N LEU A 633 5.68 -23.07 -2.08
CA LEU A 633 6.78 -22.17 -2.42
C LEU A 633 8.12 -22.74 -1.91
N GLN A 634 8.97 -23.15 -2.85
CA GLN A 634 10.29 -23.72 -2.60
C GLN A 634 11.35 -22.61 -2.46
N ASN A 635 12.42 -22.87 -1.71
CA ASN A 635 13.54 -21.94 -1.55
C ASN A 635 14.67 -22.25 -2.54
N GLY A 636 14.94 -21.34 -3.47
CA GLY A 636 16.08 -21.39 -4.39
C GLY A 636 17.35 -20.71 -3.88
N VAL A 637 17.36 -20.34 -2.59
CA VAL A 637 18.48 -19.77 -1.85
C VAL A 637 18.51 -20.38 -0.45
N THR A 638 19.71 -20.64 0.06
CA THR A 638 19.94 -21.26 1.38
C THR A 638 19.91 -20.21 2.50
N ALA A 639 20.04 -20.68 3.75
CA ALA A 639 20.32 -19.80 4.88
C ALA A 639 21.65 -19.06 4.70
N ALA A 640 22.71 -19.76 4.27
CA ALA A 640 24.04 -19.18 4.06
C ALA A 640 24.06 -18.06 3.00
N ASP A 641 23.30 -18.23 1.90
CA ASP A 641 23.12 -17.20 0.87
C ASP A 641 22.43 -15.93 1.39
N ARG A 642 21.82 -15.99 2.58
CA ARG A 642 21.05 -14.92 3.21
C ARG A 642 21.54 -14.59 4.62
N ILE A 643 22.81 -14.88 4.92
CA ILE A 643 23.58 -14.25 5.98
C ILE A 643 24.34 -13.06 5.37
N LYS A 644 24.21 -11.88 5.97
CA LYS A 644 24.86 -10.65 5.50
C LYS A 644 26.33 -10.64 5.95
N LYS A 645 27.28 -10.53 5.02
CA LYS A 645 28.72 -10.43 5.35
C LYS A 645 29.01 -9.09 6.04
N GLY A 646 29.81 -9.11 7.10
CA GLY A 646 30.21 -7.90 7.85
C GLY A 646 29.06 -7.22 8.58
N PHE A 647 28.11 -8.00 9.12
CA PHE A 647 26.91 -7.49 9.78
C PHE A 647 26.75 -8.11 11.18
N ASP A 648 27.09 -7.34 12.22
CA ASP A 648 27.00 -7.78 13.62
C ASP A 648 25.68 -7.33 14.25
N PHE A 649 24.63 -8.12 14.01
CA PHE A 649 23.32 -7.93 14.64
C PHE A 649 22.87 -9.20 15.35
N GLN A 650 22.75 -9.11 16.66
CA GLN A 650 22.29 -10.20 17.51
C GLN A 650 20.77 -10.37 17.39
N TRP A 651 20.35 -11.38 16.64
CA TRP A 651 18.96 -11.83 16.55
C TRP A 651 18.58 -12.67 17.79
N PRO A 652 17.31 -12.66 18.26
CA PRO A 652 16.89 -13.47 19.41
C PRO A 652 17.06 -14.99 19.21
N GLN A 653 17.01 -15.44 17.96
CA GLN A 653 17.41 -16.79 17.54
C GLN A 653 18.40 -16.60 16.36
N PRO A 654 19.70 -16.94 16.52
CA PRO A 654 20.72 -16.61 15.52
C PRO A 654 20.50 -17.21 14.12
N ASP A 655 19.74 -18.32 14.03
CA ASP A 655 19.35 -19.00 12.79
C ASP A 655 18.13 -18.38 12.09
N LYS A 656 17.41 -17.47 12.76
CA LYS A 656 16.15 -16.87 12.28
C LYS A 656 16.27 -15.35 12.31
N PRO A 657 16.56 -14.70 11.18
CA PRO A 657 16.68 -13.24 11.09
C PRO A 657 15.31 -12.56 11.06
N MET A 658 14.45 -12.87 12.03
CA MET A 658 13.15 -12.25 12.24
C MET A 658 12.78 -12.21 13.71
N PHE A 659 12.02 -11.19 14.11
CA PHE A 659 11.30 -11.20 15.40
C PHE A 659 10.09 -10.27 15.41
N PHE A 660 9.14 -10.58 16.29
CA PHE A 660 8.05 -9.70 16.66
C PHE A 660 8.39 -9.06 17.99
N TYR A 661 8.53 -7.73 17.99
CA TYR A 661 8.88 -6.91 19.14
C TYR A 661 7.62 -6.33 19.78
N VAL A 662 7.23 -6.94 20.90
CA VAL A 662 6.02 -6.61 21.66
C VAL A 662 6.12 -5.20 22.22
N THR A 663 5.32 -4.29 21.66
CA THR A 663 5.25 -2.89 22.07
C THR A 663 3.85 -2.58 22.62
N GLN A 664 3.78 -2.22 23.90
CA GLN A 664 2.54 -1.80 24.56
C GLN A 664 2.53 -0.27 24.71
N GLY A 665 2.21 0.42 23.60
CA GLY A 665 1.92 1.86 23.57
C GLY A 665 0.53 2.11 23.03
N GLN A 666 -0.13 3.19 23.45
CA GLN A 666 -1.47 3.56 22.97
C GLN A 666 -1.44 4.08 21.53
N GLU A 667 -2.54 3.91 20.80
CA GLU A 667 -2.74 4.54 19.49
C GLU A 667 -3.34 5.93 19.66
N GLU A 668 -2.86 6.90 18.87
CA GLU A 668 -3.39 8.26 18.84
C GLU A 668 -3.92 8.59 17.44
N ILE A 669 -4.92 9.45 17.37
CA ILE A 669 -5.38 10.04 16.09
C ILE A 669 -4.31 11.03 15.60
N ALA A 670 -3.99 11.01 14.31
CA ALA A 670 -3.03 11.93 13.71
C ALA A 670 -3.63 13.33 13.46
N SER A 671 -2.80 14.34 13.20
CA SER A 671 -3.22 15.72 12.92
C SER A 671 -4.18 15.89 11.74
N SER A 672 -4.34 14.85 10.92
CA SER A 672 -5.26 14.74 9.79
C SER A 672 -6.68 14.30 10.17
N GLY A 673 -6.93 13.82 11.39
CA GLY A 673 -8.22 13.31 11.86
C GLY A 673 -8.56 11.88 11.43
N THR A 674 -8.14 11.45 10.24
CA THR A 674 -8.44 10.11 9.69
C THR A 674 -7.32 9.06 9.85
N SER A 675 -6.07 9.45 10.12
CA SER A 675 -4.95 8.52 10.38
C SER A 675 -4.73 8.19 11.86
N TYR A 676 -3.88 7.18 12.10
CA TYR A 676 -3.39 6.77 13.41
C TYR A 676 -1.86 6.82 13.46
N LEU A 677 -1.32 6.98 14.67
CA LEU A 677 0.11 6.86 14.96
C LEU A 677 0.32 6.25 16.36
N ASN A 678 1.56 5.85 16.67
CA ASN A 678 1.92 5.27 17.96
C ASN A 678 3.36 5.68 18.33
N ARG A 679 3.52 6.52 19.36
CA ARG A 679 4.83 7.06 19.79
C ARG A 679 5.79 5.97 20.24
N THR A 680 5.29 4.99 21.00
CA THR A 680 6.10 3.93 21.58
C THR A 680 6.63 2.99 20.49
N GLU A 681 5.82 2.70 19.48
CA GLU A 681 6.31 2.01 18.28
C GLU A 681 7.35 2.85 17.53
N ALA A 682 7.09 4.14 17.29
CA ALA A 682 8.01 5.00 16.54
C ALA A 682 9.39 5.13 17.20
N ALA A 683 9.44 5.32 18.52
CA ALA A 683 10.67 5.33 19.31
C ALA A 683 11.39 3.98 19.32
N ASN A 684 10.66 2.87 19.20
CA ASN A 684 11.25 1.54 19.06
C ASN A 684 11.80 1.29 17.63
N VAL A 685 11.11 1.80 16.60
CA VAL A 685 11.52 1.71 15.19
C VAL A 685 12.79 2.54 14.91
N GLU A 686 12.95 3.72 15.52
CA GLU A 686 14.23 4.47 15.49
C GLU A 686 15.37 3.61 16.07
N LYS A 687 15.19 3.07 17.29
CA LYS A 687 16.24 2.30 17.97
C LYS A 687 16.64 1.05 17.19
N ILE A 688 15.69 0.37 16.55
CA ILE A 688 15.94 -0.76 15.64
C ILE A 688 16.75 -0.28 14.42
N THR A 689 16.33 0.80 13.75
CA THR A 689 17.02 1.38 12.58
C THR A 689 18.45 1.78 12.92
N THR A 690 18.64 2.48 14.04
CA THR A 690 19.94 2.86 14.60
C THR A 690 20.82 1.65 14.92
N ARG A 691 20.26 0.56 15.45
CA ARG A 691 21.02 -0.68 15.71
C ARG A 691 21.39 -1.42 14.43
N LEU A 692 20.52 -1.45 13.40
CA LEU A 692 20.84 -2.01 12.08
C LEU A 692 21.96 -1.21 11.38
N LEU A 693 21.91 0.12 11.42
CA LEU A 693 22.96 1.00 10.87
C LEU A 693 24.29 0.79 11.61
N LYS A 694 24.29 0.77 12.95
CA LYS A 694 25.50 0.48 13.76
C LYS A 694 26.05 -0.94 13.53
N ALA A 695 25.20 -1.91 13.20
CA ALA A 695 25.60 -3.26 12.83
C ALA A 695 26.20 -3.37 11.41
N GLY A 696 26.25 -2.30 10.61
CA GLY A 696 26.84 -2.29 9.27
C GLY A 696 25.85 -2.36 8.11
N ALA A 697 24.53 -2.29 8.34
CA ALA A 697 23.58 -2.07 7.26
C ALA A 697 23.70 -0.65 6.71
N LYS A 698 23.50 -0.47 5.39
CA LYS A 698 23.41 0.86 4.78
C LYS A 698 21.97 1.38 4.77
N PRO A 699 21.73 2.71 4.76
CA PRO A 699 20.38 3.27 4.72
C PRO A 699 19.50 2.78 3.55
N ASP A 700 20.06 2.69 2.35
CA ASP A 700 19.38 2.22 1.14
C ASP A 700 18.88 0.77 1.25
N GLN A 701 19.51 -0.01 2.11
CA GLN A 701 19.24 -1.43 2.35
C GLN A 701 18.14 -1.69 3.38
N ILE A 702 17.68 -0.64 4.08
CA ILE A 702 16.59 -0.69 5.06
C ILE A 702 15.32 -0.09 4.44
N GLY A 703 14.17 -0.69 4.75
CA GLY A 703 12.85 -0.09 4.49
C GLY A 703 11.95 -0.20 5.71
N ILE A 704 11.13 0.83 5.93
CA ILE A 704 10.18 0.92 7.03
C ILE A 704 8.77 1.00 6.44
N ILE A 705 7.97 -0.02 6.75
CA ILE A 705 6.60 -0.17 6.28
C ILE A 705 5.64 0.18 7.42
N THR A 706 4.67 1.04 7.15
CA THR A 706 3.57 1.31 8.07
C THR A 706 2.23 1.45 7.33
N PRO A 707 1.11 0.94 7.87
CA PRO A 707 -0.20 1.04 7.22
C PRO A 707 -0.85 2.44 7.32
N TYR A 708 -0.33 3.36 8.15
CA TYR A 708 -0.93 4.68 8.39
C TYR A 708 0.01 5.82 8.02
N GLU A 709 -0.52 6.81 7.30
CA GLU A 709 0.23 7.98 6.84
C GLU A 709 0.64 8.89 8.00
N GLY A 710 -0.21 9.00 9.04
CA GLY A 710 0.13 9.67 10.29
C GLY A 710 1.38 9.09 10.96
N GLN A 711 1.51 7.76 11.00
CA GLN A 711 2.73 7.09 11.48
C GLN A 711 3.91 7.29 10.52
N ARG A 712 3.71 7.26 9.19
CA ARG A 712 4.79 7.50 8.21
C ARG A 712 5.42 8.89 8.41
N SER A 713 4.59 9.93 8.44
CA SER A 713 5.05 11.30 8.62
C SER A 713 5.64 11.54 10.02
N TYR A 714 5.05 10.93 11.06
CA TYR A 714 5.61 11.00 12.42
C TYR A 714 6.97 10.28 12.55
N LEU A 715 7.17 9.15 11.87
CA LEU A 715 8.45 8.45 11.83
C LEU A 715 9.55 9.28 11.16
N VAL A 716 9.27 9.88 10.00
CA VAL A 716 10.22 10.79 9.32
C VAL A 716 10.61 11.94 10.24
N GLN A 717 9.64 12.63 10.83
CA GLN A 717 9.88 13.72 11.76
C GLN A 717 10.68 13.28 12.99
N TYR A 718 10.28 12.17 13.63
CA TYR A 718 10.92 11.66 14.85
C TYR A 718 12.39 11.26 14.61
N MET A 719 12.70 10.57 13.51
CA MET A 719 14.09 10.21 13.20
C MET A 719 14.95 11.42 12.83
N GLN A 720 14.37 12.47 12.25
CA GLN A 720 15.12 13.70 11.95
C GLN A 720 15.52 14.49 13.20
N PHE A 721 14.63 14.58 14.21
CA PHE A 721 14.85 15.37 15.43
C PHE A 721 15.36 14.58 16.64
N SER A 722 15.16 13.26 16.69
CA SER A 722 15.49 12.41 17.85
C SER A 722 16.38 11.21 17.49
N GLY A 723 16.84 11.10 16.24
CA GLY A 723 17.74 10.03 15.80
C GLY A 723 19.11 10.11 16.45
N SER A 724 19.64 8.96 16.88
CA SER A 724 20.95 8.85 17.55
C SER A 724 22.17 9.00 16.63
N LEU A 725 21.97 9.18 15.31
CA LEU A 725 23.00 9.25 14.27
C LEU A 725 22.78 10.49 13.40
N HIS A 726 23.73 10.78 12.50
CA HIS A 726 23.64 11.96 11.62
C HIS A 726 22.40 11.91 10.71
N THR A 727 21.56 12.95 10.75
CA THR A 727 20.22 13.03 10.13
C THR A 727 20.13 12.54 8.68
N LYS A 728 21.12 12.85 7.83
CA LYS A 728 21.18 12.39 6.43
C LYS A 728 21.11 10.86 6.27
N LEU A 729 21.51 10.07 7.27
CA LEU A 729 21.40 8.62 7.23
C LEU A 729 19.93 8.17 7.32
N TYR A 730 19.13 8.76 8.21
CA TYR A 730 17.71 8.43 8.33
C TYR A 730 16.90 8.92 7.11
N GLN A 731 17.27 10.06 6.52
CA GLN A 731 16.63 10.56 5.30
C GLN A 731 16.76 9.56 4.13
N GLN A 732 17.82 8.75 4.09
CA GLN A 732 18.03 7.72 3.08
C GLN A 732 17.32 6.38 3.38
N VAL A 733 16.76 6.17 4.59
CA VAL A 733 15.99 4.97 4.95
C VAL A 733 14.55 5.12 4.47
N GLU A 734 14.12 4.30 3.51
CA GLU A 734 12.82 4.43 2.83
C GLU A 734 11.63 4.18 3.79
N ILE A 735 10.79 5.19 4.08
CA ILE A 735 9.61 5.06 4.96
C ILE A 735 8.32 5.27 4.15
N ALA A 736 7.51 4.21 3.98
CA ALA A 736 6.31 4.26 3.13
C ALA A 736 5.24 3.23 3.51
N SER A 737 4.10 3.27 2.79
CA SER A 737 3.00 2.32 2.97
C SER A 737 3.23 0.99 2.25
N VAL A 738 2.47 -0.04 2.64
CA VAL A 738 2.54 -1.39 2.04
C VAL A 738 2.39 -1.36 0.52
N ASP A 739 1.50 -0.52 -0.01
CA ASP A 739 1.26 -0.38 -1.46
C ASP A 739 2.49 0.19 -2.17
N ALA A 740 3.11 1.23 -1.61
CA ALA A 740 4.28 1.89 -2.20
C ALA A 740 5.52 0.97 -2.26
N PHE A 741 5.58 -0.04 -1.39
CA PHE A 741 6.60 -1.08 -1.39
C PHE A 741 6.30 -2.28 -2.32
N GLN A 742 5.16 -2.33 -3.02
CA GLN A 742 4.91 -3.38 -4.01
C GLN A 742 5.91 -3.29 -5.18
N GLY A 743 6.28 -4.43 -5.76
CA GLY A 743 7.38 -4.55 -6.73
C GLY A 743 8.80 -4.34 -6.15
N ARG A 744 8.95 -3.61 -5.03
CA ARG A 744 10.24 -3.33 -4.38
C ARG A 744 10.72 -4.49 -3.50
N GLU A 745 11.99 -4.43 -3.11
CA GLU A 745 12.63 -5.25 -2.08
C GLU A 745 13.74 -4.49 -1.36
N LYS A 746 14.05 -4.90 -0.13
CA LYS A 746 15.13 -4.39 0.72
C LYS A 746 15.88 -5.53 1.36
N ASP A 747 17.08 -5.28 1.90
CA ASP A 747 17.77 -6.32 2.67
C ASP A 747 17.08 -6.51 4.03
N PHE A 748 16.73 -5.42 4.71
CA PHE A 748 16.02 -5.43 5.99
C PHE A 748 14.70 -4.65 5.90
N ILE A 749 13.65 -5.18 6.54
CA ILE A 749 12.34 -4.51 6.66
C ILE A 749 11.93 -4.39 8.12
N ILE A 750 11.47 -3.21 8.51
CA ILE A 750 10.79 -2.95 9.78
C ILE A 750 9.32 -2.67 9.49
N LEU A 751 8.39 -3.36 10.16
CA LEU A 751 6.95 -3.16 10.03
C LEU A 751 6.39 -2.58 11.34
N SER A 752 5.83 -1.37 11.30
CA SER A 752 5.08 -0.79 12.44
C SER A 752 3.59 -1.08 12.25
N CYS A 753 2.95 -1.69 13.25
CA CYS A 753 1.55 -2.07 13.22
C CYS A 753 0.60 -0.94 13.66
N VAL A 754 1.06 -0.02 14.50
CA VAL A 754 0.37 1.14 15.09
C VAL A 754 -0.78 0.80 16.06
N ARG A 755 -1.65 -0.14 15.69
CA ARG A 755 -2.94 -0.38 16.35
C ARG A 755 -2.79 -1.12 17.67
N ALA A 756 -3.45 -0.60 18.70
CA ALA A 756 -3.19 -0.93 20.09
C ALA A 756 -4.41 -0.82 21.02
N ASN A 757 -5.63 -0.98 20.49
CA ASN A 757 -6.88 -0.74 21.21
C ASN A 757 -7.67 -2.01 21.62
N GLU A 758 -8.67 -1.83 22.49
CA GLU A 758 -9.41 -2.93 23.11
C GLU A 758 -10.70 -3.32 22.35
N HIS A 759 -11.42 -2.38 21.73
CA HIS A 759 -12.77 -2.64 21.20
C HIS A 759 -12.97 -2.46 19.68
N GLN A 760 -11.93 -2.16 18.89
CA GLN A 760 -12.09 -1.83 17.47
C GLN A 760 -11.27 -2.75 16.55
N GLY A 761 -11.65 -2.79 15.27
CA GLY A 761 -10.90 -3.50 14.23
C GLY A 761 -9.60 -2.78 13.83
N ILE A 762 -8.57 -3.57 13.48
CA ILE A 762 -7.26 -3.08 13.04
C ILE A 762 -7.26 -2.46 11.62
N GLY A 763 -8.44 -2.28 11.01
CA GLY A 763 -8.64 -1.52 9.78
C GLY A 763 -7.91 -2.12 8.57
N PHE A 764 -7.04 -1.32 7.96
CA PHE A 764 -6.20 -1.68 6.81
C PHE A 764 -5.40 -2.98 7.01
N LEU A 765 -5.02 -3.31 8.25
CA LEU A 765 -4.31 -4.54 8.60
C LEU A 765 -5.16 -5.83 8.53
N ASN A 766 -6.46 -5.73 8.22
CA ASN A 766 -7.34 -6.88 8.01
C ASN A 766 -7.09 -7.60 6.67
N ASP A 767 -6.59 -6.93 5.62
CA ASP A 767 -6.45 -7.55 4.29
C ASP A 767 -5.28 -8.56 4.27
N PRO A 768 -5.53 -9.86 4.01
CA PRO A 768 -4.48 -10.88 3.97
C PRO A 768 -3.37 -10.57 2.96
N ARG A 769 -3.73 -9.95 1.83
CA ARG A 769 -2.82 -9.61 0.73
C ARG A 769 -1.84 -8.51 1.13
N ARG A 770 -2.27 -7.56 1.97
CA ARG A 770 -1.43 -6.50 2.55
C ARG A 770 -0.37 -7.09 3.47
N LEU A 771 -0.74 -8.01 4.34
CA LEU A 771 0.22 -8.71 5.21
C LEU A 771 1.21 -9.56 4.39
N ASN A 772 0.73 -10.30 3.39
CA ASN A 772 1.57 -11.08 2.48
C ASN A 772 2.62 -10.20 1.76
N VAL A 773 2.22 -9.06 1.20
CA VAL A 773 3.16 -8.10 0.60
C VAL A 773 4.19 -7.64 1.63
N ALA A 774 3.76 -7.16 2.80
CA ALA A 774 4.65 -6.62 3.84
C ALA A 774 5.71 -7.64 4.32
N LEU A 775 5.31 -8.88 4.63
CA LEU A 775 6.21 -9.93 5.08
C LEU A 775 7.24 -10.37 4.02
N THR A 776 6.99 -10.08 2.74
CA THR A 776 7.79 -10.61 1.61
C THR A 776 8.62 -9.56 0.87
N ARG A 777 8.85 -8.39 1.50
CA ARG A 777 9.72 -7.32 0.95
C ARG A 777 11.20 -7.48 1.32
N ALA A 778 11.52 -8.16 2.42
CA ALA A 778 12.91 -8.35 2.88
C ALA A 778 13.65 -9.45 2.11
N LYS A 779 14.98 -9.44 2.22
CA LYS A 779 15.87 -10.52 1.75
C LYS A 779 16.58 -11.20 2.91
N TYR A 780 17.18 -10.41 3.82
CA TYR A 780 17.98 -10.88 4.93
C TYR A 780 17.20 -10.91 6.24
N GLY A 781 16.36 -9.92 6.58
CA GLY A 781 15.58 -9.99 7.82
C GLY A 781 14.34 -9.08 7.94
N VAL A 782 13.42 -9.48 8.83
CA VAL A 782 12.11 -8.82 9.07
C VAL A 782 11.89 -8.57 10.56
N ILE A 783 11.64 -7.33 10.95
CA ILE A 783 11.34 -6.97 12.34
C ILE A 783 9.94 -6.36 12.39
N ILE A 784 9.03 -6.96 13.16
CA ILE A 784 7.66 -6.47 13.32
C ILE A 784 7.54 -5.79 14.69
N VAL A 785 7.05 -4.57 14.74
CA VAL A 785 6.83 -3.78 15.95
C VAL A 785 5.33 -3.55 16.09
N GLY A 786 4.74 -3.99 17.21
CA GLY A 786 3.29 -3.88 17.39
C GLY A 786 2.76 -4.37 18.73
N ASN A 787 1.46 -4.17 18.96
CA ASN A 787 0.75 -4.64 20.14
C ASN A 787 -0.01 -5.97 19.86
N PRO A 788 0.43 -7.12 20.41
CA PRO A 788 -0.23 -8.41 20.17
C PRO A 788 -1.68 -8.47 20.66
N LYS A 789 -2.06 -7.70 21.70
CA LYS A 789 -3.43 -7.71 22.25
C LYS A 789 -4.46 -7.22 21.21
N ALA A 790 -4.11 -6.21 20.41
CA ALA A 790 -4.98 -5.71 19.36
C ALA A 790 -4.98 -6.64 18.13
N LEU A 791 -3.79 -7.11 17.71
CA LEU A 791 -3.62 -7.90 16.49
C LEU A 791 -4.19 -9.32 16.59
N SER A 792 -4.04 -10.00 17.74
CA SER A 792 -4.49 -11.39 17.96
C SER A 792 -6.00 -11.62 17.87
N LYS A 793 -6.80 -10.56 17.73
CA LYS A 793 -8.24 -10.60 17.45
C LYS A 793 -8.55 -11.01 16.01
N GLN A 794 -7.64 -10.74 15.07
CA GLN A 794 -7.77 -11.18 13.68
C GLN A 794 -7.16 -12.57 13.48
N PRO A 795 -7.88 -13.55 12.90
CA PRO A 795 -7.38 -14.93 12.78
C PRO A 795 -6.01 -15.05 12.10
N LEU A 796 -5.75 -14.26 11.05
CA LEU A 796 -4.47 -14.29 10.34
C LEU A 796 -3.30 -13.78 11.20
N TRP A 797 -3.51 -12.71 11.95
CA TRP A 797 -2.52 -12.15 12.87
C TRP A 797 -2.34 -13.03 14.12
N ASN A 798 -3.40 -13.67 14.59
CA ASN A 798 -3.35 -14.69 15.64
C ASN A 798 -2.45 -15.87 15.22
N ASN A 799 -2.59 -16.34 13.98
CA ASN A 799 -1.75 -17.40 13.43
C ASN A 799 -0.29 -16.94 13.27
N LEU A 800 -0.04 -15.69 12.87
CA LEU A 800 1.31 -15.10 12.80
C LEU A 800 1.98 -15.02 14.19
N LEU A 801 1.25 -14.54 15.20
CA LEU A 801 1.75 -14.40 16.56
C LEU A 801 2.06 -15.76 17.21
N ASN A 802 1.19 -16.76 17.00
CA ASN A 802 1.45 -18.12 17.44
C ASN A 802 2.70 -18.72 16.73
N TYR A 803 2.83 -18.57 15.41
CA TYR A 803 4.03 -19.00 14.67
C TYR A 803 5.31 -18.33 15.20
N TYR A 804 5.31 -17.01 15.41
CA TYR A 804 6.48 -16.30 15.97
C TYR A 804 6.81 -16.74 17.40
N LYS A 805 5.80 -17.13 18.20
CA LYS A 805 6.01 -17.69 19.54
C LYS A 805 6.58 -19.12 19.49
N GLU A 806 6.01 -20.00 18.65
CA GLU A 806 6.51 -21.36 18.42
C GLU A 806 7.97 -21.36 17.92
N GLN A 807 8.33 -20.38 17.10
CA GLN A 807 9.70 -20.19 16.60
C GLN A 807 10.67 -19.53 17.59
N LYS A 808 10.22 -19.16 18.80
CA LYS A 808 10.96 -18.44 19.85
C LYS A 808 11.48 -17.06 19.45
N VAL A 809 10.71 -16.35 18.62
CA VAL A 809 11.03 -15.01 18.09
C VAL A 809 9.93 -13.97 18.36
N LEU A 810 9.04 -14.25 19.33
CA LEU A 810 8.14 -13.26 19.92
C LEU A 810 8.78 -12.74 21.21
N VAL A 811 9.23 -11.48 21.20
CA VAL A 811 10.13 -10.94 22.23
C VAL A 811 9.72 -9.57 22.76
N GLU A 812 10.16 -9.28 23.98
CA GLU A 812 9.95 -8.05 24.73
C GLU A 812 11.22 -7.66 25.52
N GLY A 813 11.17 -6.58 26.29
CA GLY A 813 12.33 -6.02 26.98
C GLY A 813 13.15 -5.07 26.08
N PRO A 814 14.31 -4.57 26.52
CA PRO A 814 15.12 -3.64 25.74
C PRO A 814 15.92 -4.37 24.64
N LEU A 815 16.21 -3.70 23.52
CA LEU A 815 16.89 -4.29 22.35
C LEU A 815 18.31 -4.84 22.61
N ASN A 816 18.93 -4.54 23.76
CA ASN A 816 20.22 -5.09 24.19
C ASN A 816 20.09 -6.32 25.11
N ASN A 817 18.88 -6.65 25.59
CA ASN A 817 18.59 -7.80 26.43
C ASN A 817 17.14 -8.25 26.21
N LEU A 818 16.87 -8.78 25.00
CA LEU A 818 15.56 -9.24 24.58
C LEU A 818 15.22 -10.58 25.25
N ARG A 819 13.98 -10.73 25.73
CA ARG A 819 13.45 -11.97 26.33
C ARG A 819 12.21 -12.45 25.57
N GLU A 820 11.96 -13.77 25.58
CA GLU A 820 10.71 -14.34 25.04
C GLU A 820 9.49 -13.76 25.80
N SER A 821 8.43 -13.34 25.07
CA SER A 821 7.24 -12.78 25.71
C SER A 821 6.30 -13.87 26.22
N LEU A 822 5.91 -13.76 27.49
CA LEU A 822 5.05 -14.75 28.16
C LEU A 822 3.57 -14.64 27.74
N MET A 823 3.19 -13.61 26.98
CA MET A 823 1.81 -13.38 26.51
C MET A 823 1.17 -14.63 25.90
N GLN A 824 -0.04 -14.97 26.36
CA GLN A 824 -0.81 -16.10 25.85
C GLN A 824 -1.82 -15.63 24.78
N PHE A 825 -2.09 -16.50 23.80
CA PHE A 825 -3.08 -16.27 22.76
C PHE A 825 -4.08 -17.43 22.73
N SER A 826 -5.26 -17.19 22.17
CA SER A 826 -6.16 -18.27 21.78
C SER A 826 -5.49 -19.18 20.74
N LYS A 827 -5.85 -20.47 20.76
CA LYS A 827 -5.36 -21.44 19.76
C LYS A 827 -5.77 -20.98 18.34
N PRO A 828 -4.88 -21.11 17.34
CA PRO A 828 -5.16 -20.69 15.97
C PRO A 828 -6.36 -21.47 15.42
N ARG A 829 -7.36 -20.75 14.90
CA ARG A 829 -8.51 -21.36 14.20
C ARG A 829 -8.11 -21.69 12.76
N LYS A 830 -8.67 -22.77 12.19
CA LYS A 830 -8.55 -23.03 10.75
C LYS A 830 -9.07 -21.81 9.99
N LEU A 831 -8.26 -21.29 9.07
CA LEU A 831 -8.64 -20.20 8.18
C LEU A 831 -9.56 -20.78 7.09
N VAL A 832 -10.85 -20.44 7.16
CA VAL A 832 -11.87 -20.87 6.20
C VAL A 832 -12.08 -19.77 5.17
N ASN A 833 -12.23 -20.14 3.90
CA ASN A 833 -12.63 -19.22 2.84
C ASN A 833 -14.14 -18.95 2.95
N THR A 834 -14.52 -17.69 3.15
CA THR A 834 -15.93 -17.28 3.28
C THR A 834 -16.65 -17.13 1.94
N ILE A 835 -15.91 -17.03 0.83
CA ILE A 835 -16.46 -16.91 -0.53
C ILE A 835 -16.73 -18.30 -1.13
N ASN A 836 -15.88 -19.28 -0.78
CA ASN A 836 -16.05 -20.69 -1.17
C ASN A 836 -15.96 -21.59 0.08
N PRO A 837 -17.09 -21.87 0.76
CA PRO A 837 -17.13 -22.75 1.93
C PRO A 837 -16.70 -24.19 1.59
N GLY A 838 -15.53 -24.61 2.09
CA GLY A 838 -14.87 -25.86 1.72
C GLY A 838 -13.66 -25.66 0.79
N GLY A 839 -13.58 -24.52 0.12
CA GLY A 839 -12.37 -24.04 -0.55
C GLY A 839 -11.26 -23.63 0.43
N ARG A 840 -10.02 -23.62 -0.07
CA ARG A 840 -8.82 -23.21 0.69
C ARG A 840 -8.80 -21.69 0.90
N PHE A 841 -8.17 -21.23 1.99
CA PHE A 841 -8.23 -19.84 2.49
C PHE A 841 -8.07 -18.74 1.42
N MET A 842 -7.10 -18.88 0.51
CA MET A 842 -6.83 -17.92 -0.59
C MET A 842 -7.31 -18.43 -1.97
N SER A 843 -7.97 -19.59 -2.05
CA SER A 843 -8.37 -20.21 -3.33
C SER A 843 -9.59 -19.53 -3.93
N THR A 844 -9.39 -18.81 -5.02
CA THR A 844 -10.47 -18.26 -5.87
C THR A 844 -11.08 -19.30 -6.81
N ALA A 845 -10.45 -20.47 -6.99
CA ALA A 845 -11.02 -21.54 -7.78
C ALA A 845 -12.28 -22.11 -7.10
N MET A 846 -13.38 -22.19 -7.84
CA MET A 846 -14.49 -23.09 -7.55
C MET A 846 -14.10 -24.52 -7.98
N TYR A 847 -14.62 -25.53 -7.30
CA TYR A 847 -14.59 -26.90 -7.84
C TYR A 847 -15.58 -27.00 -9.00
N ASP A 848 -15.28 -27.81 -10.02
CA ASP A 848 -16.24 -28.11 -11.08
C ASP A 848 -17.42 -28.88 -10.47
N ALA A 849 -18.65 -28.44 -10.75
CA ALA A 849 -19.86 -29.13 -10.34
C ALA A 849 -19.93 -30.58 -10.87
N ARG A 850 -19.21 -30.90 -11.96
CA ARG A 850 -19.03 -32.26 -12.48
C ARG A 850 -18.14 -33.14 -11.58
N GLU A 851 -17.14 -32.58 -10.89
CA GLU A 851 -16.30 -33.34 -9.95
C GLU A 851 -17.01 -33.56 -8.58
N ALA A 852 -18.09 -32.82 -8.29
CA ALA A 852 -18.92 -33.00 -7.10
C ALA A 852 -19.97 -34.14 -7.21
N LEU A 853 -20.08 -34.79 -8.38
CA LEU A 853 -21.18 -35.72 -8.72
C LEU A 853 -20.68 -37.07 -9.26
N ILE A 854 -20.02 -37.89 -8.43
CA ILE A 854 -19.80 -39.36 -8.58
C ILE A 854 -19.03 -39.89 -7.34
N PRO A 855 -19.44 -41.01 -6.71
CA PRO A 855 -20.69 -41.19 -5.97
C PRO A 855 -20.42 -41.43 -4.46
N GLY A 856 -21.46 -41.31 -3.62
CA GLY A 856 -21.36 -41.50 -2.15
C GLY A 856 -21.75 -40.29 -1.31
N SER A 857 -22.34 -39.26 -1.93
CA SER A 857 -22.93 -38.11 -1.22
C SER A 857 -24.07 -38.53 -0.28
N ALA A 858 -24.21 -37.84 0.85
CA ALA A 858 -25.19 -38.14 1.91
C ALA A 858 -26.65 -37.76 1.58
N TYR A 859 -27.02 -37.74 0.30
CA TYR A 859 -28.33 -37.30 -0.21
C TYR A 859 -29.12 -38.42 -0.92
N ASP A 860 -28.84 -39.68 -0.61
CA ASP A 860 -29.74 -40.78 -0.97
C ASP A 860 -29.94 -41.79 0.18
N ARG A 861 -30.92 -41.47 1.05
CA ARG A 861 -31.71 -42.46 1.81
C ARG A 861 -33.14 -41.96 2.02
N SER A 862 -33.98 -42.27 1.03
CA SER A 862 -35.37 -42.74 1.20
C SER A 862 -36.27 -42.07 2.27
N SER A 863 -37.14 -41.17 1.80
CA SER A 863 -38.58 -41.09 2.12
C SER A 863 -39.08 -41.37 3.56
N ALA A 864 -39.44 -40.30 4.27
CA ALA A 864 -40.53 -40.27 5.25
C ALA A 864 -41.21 -38.89 5.19
N ALA A 865 -42.54 -38.81 5.40
CA ALA A 865 -43.33 -37.61 5.13
C ALA A 865 -43.52 -36.69 6.36
N GLY A 866 -43.59 -35.36 6.18
CA GLY A 866 -43.96 -34.47 7.29
C GLY A 866 -43.83 -32.94 7.12
N ARG A 867 -44.69 -32.32 6.30
CA ARG A 867 -45.03 -30.87 6.26
C ARG A 867 -43.91 -29.83 5.90
N PRO A 868 -44.27 -28.67 5.34
CA PRO A 868 -43.36 -27.54 5.13
C PRO A 868 -43.34 -26.58 6.33
N SER A 869 -42.27 -25.77 6.48
CA SER A 869 -42.28 -24.60 7.36
C SER A 869 -41.29 -23.52 6.92
N ASN A 870 -41.69 -22.25 7.05
CA ASN A 870 -40.87 -21.08 6.76
C ASN A 870 -40.09 -20.64 8.02
N MET A 871 -38.82 -20.25 7.85
CA MET A 871 -38.10 -19.26 8.67
C MET A 871 -37.12 -18.58 7.70
N TYR A 872 -37.12 -17.28 7.41
CA TYR A 872 -37.46 -16.09 8.21
C TYR A 872 -36.72 -16.07 9.56
N PHE A 873 -35.56 -15.42 9.55
CA PHE A 873 -34.87 -14.94 10.74
C PHE A 873 -35.68 -13.81 11.38
N GLN A 874 -35.88 -13.87 12.69
CA GLN A 874 -36.12 -12.67 13.49
C GLN A 874 -35.51 -12.84 14.89
N THR A 875 -35.07 -11.73 15.46
CA THR A 875 -34.28 -11.64 16.69
C THR A 875 -35.11 -11.07 17.84
N HIS A 876 -34.95 -11.58 19.07
CA HIS A 876 -34.65 -10.78 20.27
C HIS A 876 -34.51 -11.64 21.54
N ASP A 877 -33.76 -11.16 22.52
CA ASP A 877 -33.64 -11.71 23.87
C ASP A 877 -34.83 -11.31 24.77
N GLN A 878 -35.16 -12.13 25.79
CA GLN A 878 -35.15 -11.67 27.19
C GLN A 878 -35.31 -12.80 28.24
N ILE A 879 -34.35 -12.83 29.18
CA ILE A 879 -34.50 -12.92 30.66
C ILE A 879 -35.76 -13.62 31.24
N GLY A 880 -35.57 -14.63 32.12
CA GLY A 880 -36.52 -14.87 33.23
C GLY A 880 -36.58 -16.26 33.92
N MET A 881 -36.23 -16.28 35.21
CA MET A 881 -36.82 -17.11 36.31
C MET A 881 -36.74 -18.67 36.33
N ILE A 882 -35.84 -19.16 37.21
CA ILE A 882 -36.03 -20.20 38.28
C ILE A 882 -36.88 -21.46 37.99
N GLY A 883 -36.26 -22.65 38.10
CA GLY A 883 -36.95 -23.96 38.24
C GLY A 883 -36.03 -25.11 38.73
N THR A 884 -36.40 -25.78 39.81
CA THR A 884 -35.58 -26.76 40.59
C THR A 884 -35.65 -28.23 40.11
N GLY A 885 -34.56 -29.02 40.23
CA GLY A 885 -34.61 -30.51 40.14
C GLY A 885 -33.24 -31.24 40.06
N PRO A 886 -32.96 -32.34 40.81
CA PRO A 886 -31.64 -33.01 40.84
C PRO A 886 -31.56 -34.53 40.53
N GLY A 887 -30.36 -35.04 40.17
CA GLY A 887 -29.96 -36.48 40.06
C GLY A 887 -28.77 -36.69 39.08
N GLN A 888 -27.57 -37.15 39.47
CA GLN A 888 -27.08 -38.55 39.64
C GLN A 888 -27.15 -39.42 38.35
N MET A 889 -26.14 -40.21 37.90
CA MET A 889 -24.83 -40.71 38.41
C MET A 889 -23.71 -40.57 37.33
N ALA A 890 -22.39 -40.50 37.60
CA ALA A 890 -21.37 -41.57 37.81
C ALA A 890 -21.27 -42.67 36.69
N ALA A 891 -20.11 -43.24 36.31
CA ALA A 891 -18.75 -43.23 36.90
C ALA A 891 -17.58 -43.68 35.95
N MET A 892 -16.33 -43.52 36.43
CA MET A 892 -15.08 -44.30 36.16
C MET A 892 -14.29 -44.16 34.81
N ASN A 893 -12.98 -44.49 34.85
CA ASN A 893 -11.96 -44.11 33.85
C ASN A 893 -10.60 -44.91 33.98
N ILE A 894 -9.83 -45.13 32.88
CA ILE A 894 -8.35 -45.45 32.80
C ILE A 894 -7.90 -46.88 33.30
N PRO A 895 -6.72 -47.53 32.92
CA PRO A 895 -5.56 -47.21 32.02
C PRO A 895 -5.07 -48.24 30.92
N ILE A 896 -4.40 -47.74 29.84
CA ILE A 896 -2.97 -47.93 29.33
C ILE A 896 -2.27 -49.34 29.50
N PRO A 897 -1.40 -49.94 28.59
CA PRO A 897 -0.16 -49.32 28.02
C PRO A 897 0.68 -49.86 26.78
N PHE A 898 1.74 -49.08 26.45
CA PHE A 898 3.12 -49.40 25.92
C PHE A 898 3.54 -49.39 24.40
N ASN A 899 4.87 -49.48 24.15
CA ASN A 899 5.68 -48.87 23.05
C ASN A 899 6.35 -49.85 22.03
N LEU A 900 6.85 -49.33 20.87
CA LEU A 900 8.11 -49.58 20.08
C LEU A 900 8.00 -48.79 18.71
N VAL A 901 8.96 -48.36 17.86
CA VAL A 901 10.39 -48.68 17.47
C VAL A 901 10.46 -49.73 16.31
N MET A 902 11.17 -49.56 15.16
CA MET A 902 12.07 -48.52 14.57
C MET A 902 12.05 -48.56 12.98
N PRO A 903 12.76 -47.68 12.21
CA PRO A 903 12.89 -47.68 10.72
C PRO A 903 14.19 -48.41 10.25
N PRO A 904 14.78 -48.30 9.01
CA PRO A 904 14.45 -47.58 7.74
C PRO A 904 14.64 -48.41 6.42
N MET A 905 14.71 -47.76 5.22
CA MET A 905 15.49 -48.06 3.96
C MET A 905 14.75 -47.82 2.59
N PRO A 906 15.44 -47.72 1.41
CA PRO A 906 14.91 -47.06 0.19
C PRO A 906 14.88 -47.96 -1.11
N PRO A 907 15.26 -47.59 -2.38
CA PRO A 907 14.53 -48.02 -3.61
C PRO A 907 15.42 -48.78 -4.65
N PRO A 908 15.22 -48.70 -6.00
CA PRO A 908 14.16 -49.25 -6.90
C PRO A 908 14.69 -50.22 -8.00
N SER A 909 13.84 -50.87 -8.82
CA SER A 909 14.01 -51.00 -10.32
C SER A 909 13.07 -51.99 -11.08
N TYR A 910 12.78 -51.62 -12.35
CA TYR A 910 12.54 -52.41 -13.59
C TYR A 910 11.66 -53.69 -13.69
N LEU A 911 10.71 -53.65 -14.64
CA LEU A 911 10.42 -54.70 -15.64
C LEU A 911 9.81 -54.06 -16.92
N GLY A 912 9.65 -54.79 -18.04
CA GLY A 912 9.15 -54.21 -19.31
C GLY A 912 8.81 -55.21 -20.43
N GLN A 913 8.70 -54.72 -21.68
CA GLN A 913 8.28 -55.43 -22.94
C GLN A 913 6.75 -55.73 -23.04
N THR A 914 6.05 -55.85 -24.20
CA THR A 914 6.27 -55.48 -25.65
C THR A 914 4.92 -55.57 -26.45
N ASN A 915 4.89 -54.99 -27.68
CA ASN A 915 4.01 -55.32 -28.83
C ASN A 915 2.55 -54.78 -28.94
N GLY A 916 2.14 -54.51 -30.19
CA GLY A 916 0.75 -54.43 -30.72
C GLY A 916 0.51 -55.57 -31.73
N PRO A 917 -0.05 -55.38 -32.96
CA PRO A 917 -0.85 -54.27 -33.53
C PRO A 917 -2.06 -54.72 -34.44
N ALA A 918 -2.73 -53.78 -35.14
CA ALA A 918 -3.55 -54.03 -36.36
C ALA A 918 -3.61 -52.71 -37.21
N ALA A 919 -3.16 -52.63 -38.48
CA ALA A 919 -3.75 -53.13 -39.74
C ALA A 919 -5.00 -52.32 -40.20
N GLY A 920 -5.09 -51.74 -41.42
CA GLY A 920 -4.16 -51.54 -42.55
C GLY A 920 -4.33 -50.12 -43.15
N ARG A 921 -4.16 -49.79 -44.44
CA ARG A 921 -3.81 -50.50 -45.71
C ARG A 921 -3.19 -49.45 -46.69
N GLY A 922 -2.48 -49.87 -47.75
CA GLY A 922 -2.14 -49.01 -48.92
C GLY A 922 -0.72 -49.18 -49.51
N ALA A 923 -0.58 -49.12 -50.84
CA ALA A 923 0.69 -49.26 -51.60
C ALA A 923 0.79 -48.14 -52.69
N MET A 924 1.84 -47.94 -53.51
CA MET A 924 3.00 -48.77 -53.91
C MET A 924 4.10 -47.91 -54.60
N LYS A 925 5.33 -48.46 -54.77
CA LYS A 925 6.49 -47.96 -55.59
C LYS A 925 7.23 -46.70 -55.06
N GLY A 926 8.56 -46.52 -55.24
CA GLY A 926 9.60 -47.37 -55.84
C GLY A 926 11.06 -46.91 -55.54
N LYS A 927 12.06 -47.78 -55.81
CA LYS A 927 13.54 -47.58 -55.71
C LYS A 927 14.14 -47.05 -57.06
N PRO A 928 15.46 -46.76 -57.26
CA PRO A 928 16.73 -47.11 -56.54
C PRO A 928 17.72 -45.91 -56.32
N GLY A 929 19.00 -46.00 -55.91
CA GLY A 929 19.88 -47.07 -55.34
C GLY A 929 21.42 -46.80 -55.51
N ARG A 930 22.30 -47.65 -54.89
CA ARG A 930 23.82 -47.65 -54.89
C ARG A 930 24.53 -46.50 -54.11
N GLY A 931 25.78 -46.60 -53.62
CA GLY A 931 26.71 -47.76 -53.40
C GLY A 931 28.23 -47.41 -53.30
N GLY A 932 29.03 -48.13 -52.48
CA GLY A 932 30.53 -48.03 -52.33
C GLY A 932 31.01 -47.48 -50.95
N ARG A 933 32.06 -47.94 -50.20
CA ARG A 933 33.46 -48.45 -50.39
C ARG A 933 34.55 -47.33 -50.50
N GLN A 934 35.78 -47.37 -49.89
CA GLN A 934 36.44 -48.24 -48.87
C GLN A 934 37.88 -47.77 -48.45
N ARG A 935 38.31 -47.94 -47.17
CA ARG A 935 39.72 -47.83 -46.60
C ARG A 935 40.39 -46.40 -46.63
N VAL A 936 41.60 -46.07 -46.11
CA VAL A 936 42.85 -46.81 -45.69
C VAL A 936 43.43 -46.43 -44.28
N ARG A 937 44.66 -45.87 -44.12
CA ARG A 937 45.44 -45.71 -42.85
C ARG A 937 46.64 -44.71 -42.93
N GLY A 938 47.01 -44.07 -41.80
CA GLY A 938 48.36 -43.51 -41.48
C GLY A 938 48.51 -41.96 -41.40
N SER A 939 49.57 -41.35 -40.82
CA SER A 939 50.55 -41.81 -39.79
C SER A 939 51.52 -40.69 -39.29
N ALA A 940 51.92 -40.67 -38.00
CA ALA A 940 53.07 -39.95 -37.36
C ALA A 940 53.17 -38.39 -37.45
N HIS A 941 53.86 -37.61 -36.58
CA HIS A 941 54.60 -37.84 -35.30
C HIS A 941 54.70 -36.53 -34.44
N HIS A 942 54.74 -36.67 -33.09
CA HIS A 942 55.21 -35.71 -32.04
C HIS A 942 54.59 -34.27 -31.90
N GLY A 943 54.56 -33.63 -30.72
CA GLY A 943 55.03 -34.03 -29.36
C GLY A 943 54.64 -33.03 -28.25
N ASN A 944 55.01 -33.33 -26.98
CA ASN A 944 54.65 -32.65 -25.70
C ASN A 944 53.13 -32.63 -25.35
N GLY A 945 52.66 -32.71 -24.11
CA GLY A 945 53.26 -32.84 -22.77
C GLY A 945 52.16 -32.53 -21.71
N PRO A 946 51.70 -33.47 -20.84
CA PRO A 946 50.32 -33.39 -20.32
C PRO A 946 50.11 -33.10 -18.81
N ASN A 947 48.88 -32.65 -18.51
CA ASN A 947 48.07 -32.82 -17.29
C ASN A 947 48.59 -32.45 -15.89
N SER A 948 47.68 -31.83 -15.12
CA SER A 948 47.56 -32.00 -13.67
C SER A 948 46.23 -32.68 -13.33
N GLN A 949 46.23 -33.61 -12.37
CA GLN A 949 45.03 -34.26 -11.84
C GLN A 949 45.19 -34.51 -10.33
N ALA A 950 44.11 -34.90 -9.65
CA ALA A 950 44.02 -34.88 -8.19
C ALA A 950 44.86 -35.95 -7.46
N SER A 951 45.18 -35.66 -6.21
CA SER A 951 45.90 -36.52 -5.26
C SER A 951 44.95 -37.34 -4.38
N GLN A 952 45.27 -38.61 -4.11
CA GLN A 952 44.79 -39.31 -2.91
C GLN A 952 45.72 -40.44 -2.46
N ASP A 953 45.84 -40.55 -1.13
CA ASP A 953 46.16 -41.71 -0.28
C ASP A 953 47.45 -42.54 -0.44
N GLY A 954 47.98 -42.97 0.72
CA GLY A 954 49.11 -43.89 0.85
C GLY A 954 49.78 -43.82 2.23
N ALA A 955 49.49 -44.77 3.12
CA ALA A 955 50.03 -44.80 4.49
C ALA A 955 50.38 -46.22 4.95
N SER A 956 51.51 -46.40 5.67
CA SER A 956 51.69 -47.43 6.71
C SER A 956 53.12 -47.46 7.32
N GLN A 957 53.21 -47.63 8.66
CA GLN A 957 54.32 -48.20 9.45
C GLN A 957 55.69 -47.43 9.48
N SER A 958 56.55 -47.52 10.52
CA SER A 958 56.46 -48.09 11.88
C SER A 958 57.56 -47.52 12.81
N PHE A 959 57.34 -47.56 14.14
CA PHE A 959 58.30 -47.55 15.29
C PHE A 959 59.67 -46.82 15.19
N SER A 960 59.97 -45.89 16.13
CA SER A 960 60.74 -46.19 17.38
C SER A 960 61.32 -44.96 18.15
N GLN A 961 61.25 -45.05 19.49
CA GLN A 961 62.09 -44.41 20.56
C GLN A 961 62.39 -42.89 20.65
N GLY A 962 62.69 -42.46 21.89
CA GLY A 962 63.28 -41.17 22.28
C GLY A 962 63.70 -41.19 23.78
N PRO A 963 64.34 -40.14 24.33
CA PRO A 963 64.48 -39.91 25.79
C PRO A 963 64.03 -38.49 26.25
N LEU A 964 63.20 -38.30 27.30
CA LEU A 964 63.53 -38.09 28.75
C LEU A 964 64.09 -36.67 29.10
N THR A 965 63.82 -35.99 30.24
CA THR A 965 63.28 -36.38 31.58
C THR A 965 62.75 -35.19 32.42
N GLN A 966 61.74 -35.42 33.32
CA GLN A 966 61.44 -34.74 34.64
C GLN A 966 61.18 -33.21 34.71
N GLY A 967 60.45 -32.59 35.67
CA GLY A 967 59.62 -32.95 36.87
C GLY A 967 59.10 -31.61 37.52
N TYR A 968 58.35 -31.42 38.61
CA TYR A 968 57.55 -32.17 39.62
C TYR A 968 57.05 -31.12 40.70
N ILE A 969 55.84 -31.25 41.30
CA ILE A 969 55.38 -30.76 42.65
C ILE A 969 55.04 -29.25 42.97
N SER A 970 53.73 -28.95 43.08
CA SER A 970 52.92 -28.38 44.22
C SER A 970 53.10 -26.98 44.90
N MET A 971 52.07 -26.62 45.73
CA MET A 971 51.87 -25.48 46.68
C MET A 971 51.55 -24.08 46.09
N SER A 972 50.75 -23.17 46.71
CA SER A 972 49.70 -23.25 47.76
C SER A 972 48.88 -21.92 47.87
N GLN A 973 47.69 -21.92 48.51
CA GLN A 973 46.94 -20.69 48.91
C GLN A 973 47.51 -20.05 50.22
N PRO A 974 47.05 -18.84 50.65
CA PRO A 974 45.80 -18.64 51.45
C PRO A 974 44.82 -17.62 50.81
N SER A 975 43.49 -17.76 50.80
CA SER A 975 42.46 -17.60 51.88
C SER A 975 42.44 -16.19 52.53
N GLN A 976 41.32 -15.50 52.76
CA GLN A 976 40.01 -15.95 53.31
C GLN A 976 38.75 -15.27 52.68
N MET A 977 37.56 -15.49 53.28
CA MET A 977 36.21 -15.08 52.83
C MET A 977 35.54 -14.03 53.74
N SER A 978 34.65 -13.19 53.18
CA SER A 978 33.37 -12.80 53.84
C SER A 978 32.40 -12.06 52.89
N GLN A 979 31.09 -12.20 53.16
CA GLN A 979 29.99 -11.34 52.67
C GLN A 979 29.51 -10.45 53.86
N PRO A 980 28.36 -9.72 53.77
CA PRO A 980 27.95 -8.69 52.81
C PRO A 980 27.72 -7.33 53.52
N GLY A 981 27.51 -6.23 52.78
CA GLY A 981 27.21 -4.91 53.38
C GLY A 981 26.39 -3.96 52.49
N LEU A 982 25.45 -3.24 53.11
CA LEU A 982 24.63 -2.18 52.51
C LEU A 982 25.12 -0.80 53.01
N SER A 983 25.31 0.17 52.10
CA SER A 983 25.06 1.60 52.37
C SER A 983 25.27 2.48 51.13
N GLN A 984 24.26 3.24 50.74
CA GLN A 984 24.43 4.59 50.18
C GLN A 984 24.60 5.59 51.35
N PRO A 985 24.74 6.90 51.10
CA PRO A 985 25.72 7.62 50.28
C PRO A 985 26.51 8.62 51.18
N GLU A 986 27.37 9.48 50.61
CA GLU A 986 27.29 10.95 50.86
C GLU A 986 28.29 11.75 50.00
N LEU A 987 28.20 13.09 50.06
CA LEU A 987 29.06 14.05 49.39
C LEU A 987 30.09 14.63 50.36
N SER A 988 31.24 15.11 49.86
CA SER A 988 31.74 16.48 50.16
C SER A 988 33.06 16.81 49.44
N GLN A 989 33.15 18.08 49.01
CA GLN A 989 34.28 19.03 49.09
C GLN A 989 35.72 18.51 48.88
N ASP A 990 36.51 18.95 47.89
CA ASP A 990 36.89 20.32 47.41
C ASP A 990 38.35 20.64 47.82
N SER A 991 38.96 21.64 47.14
CA SER A 991 40.29 22.26 47.40
C SER A 991 41.47 21.73 46.56
N TYR A 992 42.38 22.55 46.00
CA TYR A 992 42.49 24.03 45.99
C TYR A 992 43.39 24.53 44.82
N LEU A 993 43.55 25.86 44.69
CA LEU A 993 44.38 26.63 43.71
C LEU A 993 43.83 26.65 42.27
N GLY A 994 43.81 27.76 41.51
CA GLY A 994 44.34 29.13 41.70
C GLY A 994 45.10 29.59 40.43
N ASP A 995 44.93 30.78 39.84
CA ASP A 995 44.19 31.98 40.28
C ASP A 995 43.73 32.91 39.11
N GLU A 996 43.21 34.11 39.42
CA GLU A 996 42.54 35.13 38.56
C GLU A 996 43.22 35.57 37.23
N PHE A 997 42.58 36.14 36.17
CA PHE A 997 41.40 37.01 35.92
C PHE A 997 41.59 38.54 36.06
N LYS A 998 41.09 39.34 35.08
CA LYS A 998 40.57 40.75 35.12
C LYS A 998 40.46 41.33 33.68
N SER A 999 39.56 42.25 33.30
CA SER A 999 38.37 42.85 33.97
C SER A 999 37.54 43.73 33.01
N GLN A 1000 36.19 43.64 33.06
CA GLN A 1000 35.16 44.73 33.11
C GLN A 1000 35.17 45.87 32.02
N ILE A 1001 34.15 46.74 31.80
CA ILE A 1001 32.93 47.13 32.52
C ILE A 1001 31.86 47.80 31.59
N ASP A 1002 30.60 47.93 32.08
CA ASP A 1002 29.50 48.89 31.76
C ASP A 1002 28.75 49.08 30.39
N VAL A 1003 27.43 48.78 30.43
CA VAL A 1003 26.23 49.69 30.36
C VAL A 1003 25.91 50.61 29.13
N ALA A 1004 24.60 50.65 28.80
CA ALA A 1004 23.77 51.70 28.13
C ALA A 1004 23.37 51.64 26.63
N LEU A 1005 22.04 51.50 26.42
CA LEU A 1005 21.12 52.14 25.45
C LEU A 1005 21.66 53.07 24.34
N SER A 1006 21.21 52.89 23.09
CA SER A 1006 20.16 53.72 22.42
C SER A 1006 20.18 53.75 20.86
N GLN A 1007 18.96 53.79 20.30
CA GLN A 1007 18.44 54.45 19.07
C GLN A 1007 19.24 54.60 17.75
N ASP A 1008 18.66 53.99 16.69
CA ASP A 1008 18.16 54.58 15.42
C ASP A 1008 19.00 55.47 14.48
N SER A 1009 18.66 55.35 13.18
CA SER A 1009 18.94 56.29 12.07
C SER A 1009 20.37 56.23 11.46
N THR A 1010 20.65 56.59 10.19
CA THR A 1010 19.82 57.23 9.13
C THR A 1010 20.32 56.93 7.69
N TYR A 1011 19.39 56.96 6.72
CA TYR A 1011 19.49 57.48 5.34
C TYR A 1011 20.54 57.03 4.29
N GLN A 1012 20.00 56.57 3.15
CA GLN A 1012 20.18 57.05 1.75
C GLN A 1012 21.57 57.44 1.19
N GLY A 1013 21.89 56.90 0.01
CA GLY A 1013 22.85 57.44 -0.96
C GLY A 1013 22.70 56.79 -2.33
N GLU A 1014 22.32 57.54 -3.37
CA GLU A 1014 22.01 57.03 -4.72
C GLU A 1014 23.00 57.58 -5.77
N ARG A 1015 23.28 56.81 -6.85
CA ARG A 1015 23.88 57.24 -8.13
C ARG A 1015 25.38 57.67 -8.09
N ALA A 1016 26.15 57.68 -9.19
CA ALA A 1016 25.90 57.28 -10.59
C ALA A 1016 27.20 56.89 -11.34
N TYR A 1017 27.02 56.15 -12.45
CA TYR A 1017 27.84 56.10 -13.70
C TYR A 1017 29.30 56.59 -13.71
N GLN A 1018 30.20 55.74 -14.23
CA GLN A 1018 30.91 56.06 -15.48
C GLN A 1018 31.40 54.81 -16.25
N HIS A 1019 31.70 54.98 -17.54
CA HIS A 1019 32.15 53.91 -18.44
C HIS A 1019 33.66 53.63 -18.30
N GLY A 1020 34.04 52.35 -18.45
CA GLY A 1020 35.42 51.92 -18.64
C GLY A 1020 35.49 50.44 -18.98
N GLY A 1021 35.45 50.10 -20.27
CA GLY A 1021 35.62 48.72 -20.72
C GLY A 1021 36.97 48.51 -21.39
N VAL A 1022 37.51 47.29 -21.32
CA VAL A 1022 38.30 46.61 -22.38
C VAL A 1022 38.60 45.17 -21.95
N THR A 1023 38.55 44.27 -22.93
CA THR A 1023 38.80 42.81 -22.95
C THR A 1023 39.72 42.17 -21.90
N GLY A 1024 39.37 40.95 -21.45
CA GLY A 1024 40.26 40.07 -20.67
C GLY A 1024 39.76 38.63 -20.50
N LEU A 1025 39.76 37.82 -21.56
CA LEU A 1025 39.44 36.39 -21.50
C LEU A 1025 40.64 35.57 -20.99
N SER A 1026 40.47 34.83 -19.89
CA SER A 1026 41.24 33.61 -19.61
C SER A 1026 40.48 32.64 -18.70
N GLN A 1027 40.66 31.36 -19.00
CA GLN A 1027 40.30 30.17 -18.21
C GLN A 1027 40.75 30.31 -16.72
N TYR A 1028 40.08 29.69 -15.75
CA TYR A 1028 39.43 28.36 -15.77
C TYR A 1028 37.99 28.32 -15.23
#